data_AF-A0A5B8SVF2-F1
#
_entry.id   AF-A0A5B8SVF2-F1
#
_cell.length_a   1.000
_cell.length_b   1.000
_cell.length_c   1.000
_cell.angle_alpha   90.00
_cell.angle_beta   90.00
_cell.angle_gamma   90.00
#
_symmetry.space_group_name_H-M   'P 1'
#
loop_
_entity.id
_entity.type
_entity.pdbx_description
1 polymer ?
#
loop_
_entity_poly.entity_id
_entity_poly.type
_entity_poly.pdbx_seq_one_letter_code
_entity_poly.pdbx_strand_id
1 'polypeptide(L)'
;MRNVLSTCQPRPEILAGTFNPEIFTASLSKVLGDYRKGEAREGATSLYSDPVAFFRDATHPTLGLCTILDNALARLTNGDLSRPAMQRLDTAFGGGKTHTLIALAHAAMQGQPLADHMAGILAPERLPAPGQVQVVGIIGDTVDTLRETAGGAAPKPNTLWWMIAQQTLSSEQQASIQSRLDDASAPASDEFFETLFGDRPTLIIIDEIAQYLSRMEAAFPGVGAEQSAAFLMSLSTYAAGRANVSVVLSLASATNAFGDFNKLIRKLQSTHSMSTAEAEAVVREAQRGVLDVVNRTSEATTPVQEGDLSRIMAKRLFVSVDHAAASEVASAFIETYRQAGTDLPAGANDPQLHDRLVAHYPFHPTLIEFLSEELAQVESFQGTRGLLRTLARAVRRIWEARLAIPLIQTGHIDLSDSTIRNELLGKTENSDLVPVLDSDISKASGTQATSRTVAGELDAANPHPDGYPVHEWAWRVVFLHSLIGRGGGLQDEKFGIDMTSAVYEMASPAIKPATVRSALETIEREANYLRERNGRLYADTVPTLNNILRRIEGNVAHAEAMTRVEQVVRSLIKGSSVFDVHPNIDNSEGIPDKTPKPQLGILAFEVEEMDPSHFIERRGDAVRQYQNQVFLLAPSTTHIAGTTWTESRTHQEHRTRQNILTLARKAISLERLKENPENWGVSHEQLQKGEFKERAAKSPAELRTAIDESYRFLIYPGREGGRVVVRDLGKRGTGPTAGGSGGMHLEDAILKQLADEGELITDERASTAEAITLLGKLFFDSLKQVNVSDLIERFATRRNWPILQRPALLATVLVEGAKRSSWCLGHMPDKDSHKPDPLYHKDNPPPLTVEPLEKGGEGWILCTKEHAKQLGWLESIVRDPNTVGAWIRQVIDSRDQVDLGQLPQIIEQEHDKVDAHVYQQQLENLFAQRQLVAYPQEAFNEEGDADPEQAMTGDSVPVGGITSGIVVPYQTAQARSWITKPKVENRSFVLRTPEKIKQLFNLLSGTGLAQSQTEVQTLQIGAETPDKGRFQLILGPTTVGALVESRALFAALNNRLRFTTEQHQVRLTLGELDKNCKFTQLLEQLEG
;
A
#
# COMPACT_ATOMS: atom_id res chain seq x y z
N MET A 1 -39.06 -4.49 -32.61
CA MET A 1 -39.11 -5.73 -31.82
C MET A 1 -39.97 -5.47 -30.61
N ARG A 2 -40.93 -6.37 -30.33
CA ARG A 2 -41.79 -6.23 -29.15
C ARG A 2 -41.01 -6.52 -27.86
N ASN A 3 -41.38 -5.87 -26.76
CA ASN A 3 -40.75 -6.02 -25.44
C ASN A 3 -41.75 -6.53 -24.41
N VAL A 4 -41.25 -7.05 -23.28
CA VAL A 4 -42.07 -7.67 -22.23
C VAL A 4 -43.13 -6.74 -21.65
N LEU A 5 -42.93 -5.42 -21.68
CA LEU A 5 -43.93 -4.45 -21.21
C LEU A 5 -45.19 -4.42 -22.10
N SER A 6 -45.03 -4.74 -23.39
CA SER A 6 -46.12 -4.75 -24.38
C SER A 6 -46.76 -6.12 -24.60
N THR A 7 -46.05 -7.20 -24.26
CA THR A 7 -46.44 -8.58 -24.56
C THR A 7 -46.85 -9.39 -23.34
N CYS A 8 -46.55 -8.89 -22.13
CA CYS A 8 -46.91 -9.53 -20.88
C CYS A 8 -47.72 -8.57 -19.99
N GLN A 9 -48.66 -9.11 -19.23
CA GLN A 9 -49.40 -8.35 -18.21
C GLN A 9 -49.14 -8.97 -16.84
N PRO A 10 -48.31 -8.34 -15.98
CA PRO A 10 -48.09 -8.82 -14.62
C PRO A 10 -49.38 -8.80 -13.81
N ARG A 11 -49.46 -9.68 -12.81
CA ARG A 11 -50.57 -9.66 -11.85
C ARG A 11 -50.63 -8.33 -11.08
N PRO A 12 -51.82 -7.76 -10.83
CA PRO A 12 -51.96 -6.48 -10.13
C PRO A 12 -51.28 -6.46 -8.75
N GLU A 13 -51.29 -7.59 -8.03
CA GLU A 13 -50.69 -7.72 -6.70
C GLU A 13 -49.16 -7.60 -6.73
N ILE A 14 -48.53 -7.97 -7.85
CA ILE A 14 -47.09 -7.82 -8.05
C ILE A 14 -46.74 -6.35 -8.23
N LEU A 15 -47.50 -5.64 -9.07
CA LEU A 15 -47.30 -4.20 -9.29
C LEU A 15 -47.60 -3.39 -8.01
N ALA A 16 -48.62 -3.80 -7.25
CA ALA A 16 -48.96 -3.18 -5.96
C ALA A 16 -47.97 -3.53 -4.83
N GLY A 17 -47.10 -4.53 -5.02
CA GLY A 17 -46.18 -5.01 -3.98
C GLY A 17 -46.84 -5.79 -2.84
N THR A 18 -48.10 -6.18 -2.98
CA THR A 18 -48.88 -6.93 -1.99
C THR A 18 -48.88 -8.43 -2.26
N PHE A 19 -48.16 -8.89 -3.28
CA PHE A 19 -48.02 -10.30 -3.64
C PHE A 19 -47.48 -11.12 -2.45
N ASN A 20 -48.31 -12.05 -1.97
CA ASN A 20 -47.93 -13.00 -0.94
C ASN A 20 -47.68 -14.39 -1.57
N PRO A 21 -46.42 -14.84 -1.69
CA PRO A 21 -46.08 -16.16 -2.24
C PRO A 21 -46.73 -17.32 -1.46
N GLU A 22 -47.05 -17.13 -0.18
CA GLU A 22 -47.65 -18.16 0.68
C GLU A 22 -49.07 -18.53 0.28
N ILE A 23 -49.77 -17.67 -0.49
CA ILE A 23 -51.08 -18.02 -1.06
C ILE A 23 -50.93 -19.19 -2.06
N PHE A 24 -49.74 -19.38 -2.63
CA PHE A 24 -49.42 -20.51 -3.51
C PHE A 24 -48.89 -21.73 -2.76
N THR A 25 -49.01 -21.80 -1.42
CA THR A 25 -48.70 -23.00 -0.65
C THR A 25 -49.83 -24.01 -0.78
N ALA A 26 -49.60 -25.03 -1.61
CA ALA A 26 -50.50 -26.16 -1.77
C ALA A 26 -50.55 -27.02 -0.49
N SER A 27 -51.73 -27.43 -0.04
CA SER A 27 -51.92 -28.36 1.07
C SER A 27 -53.02 -29.34 0.74
N LEU A 28 -52.65 -30.60 0.45
CA LEU A 28 -53.62 -31.66 0.16
C LEU A 28 -54.54 -31.92 1.37
N SER A 29 -54.00 -31.89 2.58
CA SER A 29 -54.76 -32.09 3.82
C SER A 29 -55.90 -31.07 3.97
N LYS A 30 -55.62 -29.79 3.66
CA LYS A 30 -56.64 -28.74 3.65
C LYS A 30 -57.70 -29.01 2.58
N VAL A 31 -57.31 -29.31 1.35
CA VAL A 31 -58.26 -29.56 0.24
C VAL A 31 -59.18 -30.73 0.56
N LEU A 32 -58.64 -31.86 1.01
CA LEU A 32 -59.44 -33.02 1.41
C LEU A 32 -60.32 -32.75 2.64
N GLY A 33 -59.87 -31.88 3.55
CA GLY A 33 -60.69 -31.38 4.66
C GLY A 33 -61.88 -30.53 4.18
N ASP A 34 -61.63 -29.61 3.26
CA ASP A 34 -62.65 -28.73 2.68
C ASP A 34 -63.68 -29.54 1.88
N TYR A 35 -63.26 -30.60 1.17
CA TYR A 35 -64.19 -31.55 0.54
C TYR A 35 -65.09 -32.26 1.56
N ARG A 36 -64.54 -32.74 2.69
CA ARG A 36 -65.31 -33.37 3.76
C ARG A 36 -66.32 -32.42 4.41
N LYS A 37 -66.02 -31.12 4.44
CA LYS A 37 -66.92 -30.06 4.96
C LYS A 37 -67.91 -29.52 3.91
N GLY A 38 -67.77 -29.88 2.63
CA GLY A 38 -68.54 -29.31 1.53
C GLY A 38 -68.13 -27.88 1.14
N GLU A 39 -66.93 -27.46 1.54
CA GLU A 39 -66.35 -26.13 1.27
C GLU A 39 -65.52 -26.09 -0.03
N ALA A 40 -65.07 -27.24 -0.53
CA ALA A 40 -64.31 -27.35 -1.79
C ALA A 40 -65.25 -27.33 -3.02
N ARG A 41 -65.50 -26.13 -3.53
CA ARG A 41 -66.43 -25.84 -4.65
C ARG A 41 -65.99 -24.58 -5.40
N GLU A 42 -66.56 -24.35 -6.58
CA GLU A 42 -66.34 -23.11 -7.32
C GLU A 42 -66.67 -21.87 -6.45
N GLY A 43 -65.76 -20.90 -6.43
CA GLY A 43 -65.83 -19.70 -5.59
C GLY A 43 -65.31 -19.89 -4.16
N ALA A 44 -64.63 -21.01 -3.84
CA ALA A 44 -64.02 -21.19 -2.52
C ALA A 44 -62.93 -20.15 -2.24
N THR A 45 -62.76 -19.77 -0.97
CA THR A 45 -61.80 -18.75 -0.53
C THR A 45 -60.35 -19.07 -0.88
N SER A 46 -60.01 -20.36 -0.95
CA SER A 46 -58.69 -20.85 -1.30
C SER A 46 -58.65 -21.25 -2.77
N LEU A 47 -57.67 -20.72 -3.52
CA LEU A 47 -57.42 -21.08 -4.93
C LEU A 47 -57.26 -22.59 -5.15
N TYR A 48 -56.80 -23.30 -4.11
CA TYR A 48 -56.60 -24.76 -4.11
C TYR A 48 -57.84 -25.56 -3.73
N SER A 49 -58.83 -24.95 -3.10
CA SER A 49 -60.08 -25.62 -2.71
C SER A 49 -61.18 -25.38 -3.74
N ASP A 50 -61.02 -24.35 -4.58
CA ASP A 50 -61.83 -24.11 -5.77
C ASP A 50 -61.27 -24.92 -6.95
N PRO A 51 -61.95 -26.00 -7.39
CA PRO A 51 -61.43 -26.86 -8.46
C PRO A 51 -61.33 -26.13 -9.81
N VAL A 52 -62.19 -25.15 -10.07
CA VAL A 52 -62.16 -24.37 -11.33
C VAL A 52 -60.99 -23.40 -11.32
N ALA A 53 -60.86 -22.61 -10.26
CA ALA A 53 -59.74 -21.68 -10.11
C ALA A 53 -58.39 -22.41 -10.04
N PHE A 54 -58.36 -23.62 -9.46
CA PHE A 54 -57.16 -24.45 -9.40
C PHE A 54 -56.62 -24.76 -10.82
N PHE A 55 -57.44 -25.33 -11.70
CA PHE A 55 -57.00 -25.67 -13.07
C PHE A 55 -56.76 -24.44 -13.96
N ARG A 56 -57.53 -23.36 -13.75
CA ARG A 56 -57.40 -22.13 -14.54
C ARG A 56 -56.16 -21.31 -14.16
N ASP A 57 -55.91 -21.14 -12.86
CA ASP A 57 -54.99 -20.11 -12.33
C ASP A 57 -53.82 -20.69 -11.52
N ALA A 58 -54.02 -21.81 -10.81
CA ALA A 58 -53.03 -22.36 -9.88
C ALA A 58 -52.08 -23.38 -10.53
N THR A 59 -52.62 -24.19 -11.44
CA THR A 59 -51.95 -25.34 -12.05
C THR A 59 -51.55 -25.08 -13.49
N HIS A 60 -50.42 -25.67 -13.89
CA HIS A 60 -49.97 -25.72 -15.27
C HIS A 60 -50.03 -27.19 -15.76
N PRO A 61 -50.53 -27.46 -16.98
CA PRO A 61 -50.64 -28.80 -17.54
C PRO A 61 -49.27 -29.35 -17.96
N THR A 62 -48.44 -29.74 -17.00
CA THR A 62 -47.17 -30.41 -17.31
C THR A 62 -47.42 -31.80 -17.87
N LEU A 63 -46.49 -32.30 -18.70
CA LEU A 63 -46.59 -33.65 -19.27
C LEU A 63 -46.71 -34.70 -18.17
N GLY A 64 -45.89 -34.58 -17.11
CA GLY A 64 -45.91 -35.48 -15.96
C GLY A 64 -47.26 -35.49 -15.24
N LEU A 65 -47.85 -34.32 -14.97
CA LEU A 65 -49.18 -34.22 -14.36
C LEU A 65 -50.25 -34.89 -15.22
N CYS A 66 -50.25 -34.63 -16.53
CA CYS A 66 -51.22 -35.21 -17.45
C CYS A 66 -51.13 -36.75 -17.49
N THR A 67 -49.91 -37.30 -17.54
CA THR A 67 -49.67 -38.75 -17.51
C THR A 67 -50.17 -39.41 -16.22
N ILE A 68 -49.91 -38.78 -15.07
CA ILE A 68 -50.32 -39.31 -13.76
C ILE A 68 -51.86 -39.34 -13.64
N LEU A 69 -52.52 -38.26 -14.05
CA LEU A 69 -53.99 -38.16 -14.07
C LEU A 69 -54.59 -39.19 -15.02
N ASP A 70 -53.99 -39.36 -16.21
CA ASP A 70 -54.41 -40.35 -17.19
C ASP A 70 -54.34 -41.77 -16.63
N ASN A 71 -53.17 -42.17 -16.14
CA ASN A 71 -52.93 -43.50 -15.61
C ASN A 71 -53.89 -43.86 -14.47
N ALA A 72 -54.15 -42.92 -13.55
CA ALA A 72 -55.05 -43.16 -12.43
C ALA A 72 -56.52 -43.24 -12.86
N LEU A 73 -57.00 -42.25 -13.61
CA LEU A 73 -58.42 -42.14 -13.93
C LEU A 73 -58.84 -43.09 -15.05
N ALA A 74 -58.04 -43.30 -16.09
CA ALA A 74 -58.37 -44.28 -17.14
C ALA A 74 -58.49 -45.70 -16.57
N ARG A 75 -57.66 -46.05 -15.58
CA ARG A 75 -57.78 -47.32 -14.85
C ARG A 75 -59.13 -47.42 -14.14
N LEU A 76 -59.48 -46.41 -13.36
CA LEU A 76 -60.67 -46.41 -12.49
C LEU A 76 -61.99 -46.27 -13.24
N THR A 77 -62.04 -45.50 -14.33
CA THR A 77 -63.29 -45.17 -15.04
C THR A 77 -63.51 -46.04 -16.27
N ASN A 78 -62.45 -46.44 -16.96
CA ASN A 78 -62.53 -47.22 -18.21
C ASN A 78 -62.10 -48.68 -18.05
N GLY A 79 -61.62 -49.07 -16.87
CA GLY A 79 -61.16 -50.44 -16.62
C GLY A 79 -59.82 -50.78 -17.31
N ASP A 80 -59.02 -49.77 -17.66
CA ASP A 80 -57.78 -49.94 -18.42
C ASP A 80 -56.67 -50.55 -17.55
N LEU A 81 -56.56 -51.88 -17.58
CA LEU A 81 -55.53 -52.63 -16.86
C LEU A 81 -54.11 -52.43 -17.41
N SER A 82 -53.94 -51.79 -18.58
CA SER A 82 -52.60 -51.46 -19.10
C SER A 82 -51.92 -50.35 -18.30
N ARG A 83 -52.68 -49.60 -17.50
CA ARG A 83 -52.17 -48.53 -16.63
C ARG A 83 -51.68 -49.08 -15.30
N PRO A 84 -50.61 -48.51 -14.71
CA PRO A 84 -50.07 -48.97 -13.43
C PRO A 84 -51.12 -48.91 -12.31
N ALA A 85 -51.22 -49.98 -11.53
CA ALA A 85 -52.08 -50.00 -10.34
C ALA A 85 -51.54 -49.10 -9.22
N MET A 86 -50.21 -48.95 -9.15
CA MET A 86 -49.52 -48.12 -8.18
C MET A 86 -48.52 -47.20 -8.89
N GLN A 87 -48.62 -45.89 -8.64
CA GLN A 87 -47.76 -44.86 -9.19
C GLN A 87 -47.02 -44.15 -8.08
N ARG A 88 -45.72 -43.90 -8.30
CA ARG A 88 -44.90 -43.09 -7.40
C ARG A 88 -44.56 -41.75 -8.02
N LEU A 89 -44.74 -40.70 -7.25
CA LEU A 89 -44.31 -39.35 -7.60
C LEU A 89 -42.87 -39.10 -7.13
N ASP A 90 -41.95 -38.94 -8.09
CA ASP A 90 -40.57 -38.54 -7.83
C ASP A 90 -40.39 -37.02 -7.89
N THR A 91 -39.45 -36.49 -7.09
CA THR A 91 -39.06 -35.08 -7.13
C THR A 91 -37.71 -34.90 -7.80
N ALA A 92 -37.68 -34.20 -8.94
CA ALA A 92 -36.46 -33.71 -9.55
C ALA A 92 -36.17 -32.24 -9.15
N PHE A 93 -37.15 -31.33 -9.30
CA PHE A 93 -36.94 -29.87 -9.18
C PHE A 93 -37.79 -29.19 -8.10
N GLY A 94 -38.00 -29.87 -6.96
CA GLY A 94 -38.58 -29.23 -5.76
C GLY A 94 -40.04 -28.73 -5.88
N GLY A 95 -40.83 -29.26 -6.81
CA GLY A 95 -42.23 -28.87 -6.97
C GLY A 95 -43.08 -29.87 -7.74
N GLY A 96 -44.40 -29.78 -7.56
CA GLY A 96 -45.39 -30.50 -8.38
C GLY A 96 -46.16 -31.62 -7.68
N LYS A 97 -45.57 -32.34 -6.71
CA LYS A 97 -46.21 -33.53 -6.08
C LYS A 97 -47.57 -33.21 -5.46
N THR A 98 -47.61 -32.32 -4.47
CA THR A 98 -48.87 -31.92 -3.82
C THR A 98 -49.86 -31.30 -4.80
N HIS A 99 -49.38 -30.57 -5.81
CA HIS A 99 -50.22 -30.02 -6.89
C HIS A 99 -50.87 -31.13 -7.71
N THR A 100 -50.11 -32.12 -8.15
CA THR A 100 -50.63 -33.28 -8.89
C THR A 100 -51.60 -34.11 -8.04
N LEU A 101 -51.32 -34.28 -6.76
CA LEU A 101 -52.25 -34.96 -5.85
C LEU A 101 -53.56 -34.19 -5.65
N ILE A 102 -53.51 -32.86 -5.56
CA ILE A 102 -54.72 -32.01 -5.53
C ILE A 102 -55.47 -32.09 -6.86
N ALA A 103 -54.77 -32.06 -8.00
CA ALA A 103 -55.35 -32.21 -9.33
C ALA A 103 -56.09 -33.55 -9.47
N LEU A 104 -55.47 -34.65 -9.02
CA LEU A 104 -56.10 -35.98 -8.95
C LEU A 104 -57.34 -35.98 -8.05
N ALA A 105 -57.27 -35.38 -6.86
CA ALA A 105 -58.39 -35.32 -5.94
C ALA A 105 -59.58 -34.54 -6.54
N HIS A 106 -59.33 -33.37 -7.14
CA HIS A 106 -60.37 -32.59 -7.83
C HIS A 106 -60.98 -33.38 -8.99
N ALA A 107 -60.15 -33.96 -9.85
CA ALA A 107 -60.59 -34.71 -11.02
C ALA A 107 -61.39 -35.98 -10.64
N ALA A 108 -61.01 -36.67 -9.57
CA ALA A 108 -61.71 -37.86 -9.08
C ALA A 108 -63.02 -37.52 -8.35
N MET A 109 -63.04 -36.45 -7.54
CA MET A 109 -64.20 -36.10 -6.71
C MET A 109 -65.28 -35.32 -7.48
N GLN A 110 -64.87 -34.35 -8.32
CA GLN A 110 -65.79 -33.53 -9.12
C GLN A 110 -66.04 -34.17 -10.49
N GLY A 111 -64.99 -34.55 -11.22
CA GLY A 111 -65.11 -35.27 -12.48
C GLY A 111 -65.67 -34.42 -13.63
N GLN A 112 -66.68 -34.93 -14.33
CA GLN A 112 -67.29 -34.36 -15.55
C GLN A 112 -67.55 -32.83 -15.54
N PRO A 113 -68.01 -32.18 -14.45
CA PRO A 113 -68.18 -30.73 -14.39
C PRO A 113 -66.90 -29.91 -14.65
N LEU A 114 -65.72 -30.53 -14.54
CA LEU A 114 -64.43 -29.88 -14.80
C LEU A 114 -63.93 -30.06 -16.25
N ALA A 115 -64.68 -30.73 -17.13
CA ALA A 115 -64.22 -31.10 -18.47
C ALA A 115 -63.66 -29.91 -19.28
N ASP A 116 -64.36 -28.78 -19.30
CA ASP A 116 -63.93 -27.58 -20.04
C ASP A 116 -62.63 -26.99 -19.46
N HIS A 117 -62.48 -27.01 -18.14
CA HIS A 117 -61.30 -26.46 -17.45
C HIS A 117 -60.10 -27.41 -17.49
N MET A 118 -60.35 -28.70 -17.72
CA MET A 118 -59.34 -29.73 -17.89
C MET A 118 -59.04 -30.04 -19.36
N ALA A 119 -59.58 -29.25 -20.29
CA ALA A 119 -59.26 -29.34 -21.71
C ALA A 119 -57.75 -29.20 -21.94
N GLY A 120 -57.13 -30.22 -22.52
CA GLY A 120 -55.68 -30.30 -22.71
C GLY A 120 -54.89 -30.90 -21.53
N ILE A 121 -55.54 -31.21 -20.40
CA ILE A 121 -54.98 -31.98 -19.28
C ILE A 121 -55.40 -33.45 -19.38
N LEU A 122 -56.71 -33.68 -19.51
CA LEU A 122 -57.29 -35.02 -19.55
C LEU A 122 -58.49 -35.03 -20.50
N ALA A 123 -58.63 -36.11 -21.26
CA ALA A 123 -59.77 -36.29 -22.15
C ALA A 123 -61.09 -36.39 -21.34
N PRO A 124 -62.18 -35.71 -21.74
CA PRO A 124 -63.44 -35.69 -20.99
C PRO A 124 -64.02 -37.08 -20.71
N GLU A 125 -63.77 -38.06 -21.57
CA GLU A 125 -64.26 -39.44 -21.45
C GLU A 125 -63.59 -40.21 -20.30
N ARG A 126 -62.46 -39.71 -19.80
CA ARG A 126 -61.72 -40.29 -18.66
C ARG A 126 -62.19 -39.73 -17.33
N LEU A 127 -62.95 -38.63 -17.32
CA LEU A 127 -63.45 -38.00 -16.10
C LEU A 127 -64.66 -38.77 -15.54
N PRO A 128 -64.66 -39.14 -14.26
CA PRO A 128 -65.78 -39.82 -13.63
C PRO A 128 -67.01 -38.90 -13.48
N ALA A 129 -68.18 -39.49 -13.23
CA ALA A 129 -69.31 -38.74 -12.69
C ALA A 129 -69.01 -38.32 -11.23
N PRO A 130 -69.53 -37.18 -10.75
CA PRO A 130 -69.38 -36.77 -9.35
C PRO A 130 -69.76 -37.89 -8.38
N GLY A 131 -68.86 -38.23 -7.45
CA GLY A 131 -69.07 -39.29 -6.45
C GLY A 131 -68.89 -40.74 -6.95
N GLN A 132 -68.60 -40.97 -8.23
CA GLN A 132 -68.35 -42.31 -8.78
C GLN A 132 -67.08 -42.94 -8.21
N VAL A 133 -66.02 -42.14 -8.03
CA VAL A 133 -64.74 -42.58 -7.45
C VAL A 133 -64.70 -42.23 -5.96
N GLN A 134 -64.45 -43.23 -5.11
CA GLN A 134 -64.11 -43.01 -3.71
C GLN A 134 -62.65 -42.57 -3.62
N VAL A 135 -62.40 -41.44 -2.96
CA VAL A 135 -61.02 -40.95 -2.76
C VAL A 135 -60.63 -41.13 -1.29
N VAL A 136 -59.49 -41.77 -1.08
CA VAL A 136 -58.88 -41.99 0.24
C VAL A 136 -57.58 -41.19 0.29
N GLY A 137 -57.44 -40.31 1.28
CA GLY A 137 -56.25 -39.49 1.44
C GLY A 137 -55.52 -39.78 2.74
N ILE A 138 -54.22 -40.01 2.66
CA ILE A 138 -53.32 -40.20 3.81
C ILE A 138 -52.18 -39.21 3.64
N ILE A 139 -52.04 -38.26 4.57
CA ILE A 139 -51.02 -37.23 4.52
C ILE A 139 -50.04 -37.45 5.68
N GLY A 140 -48.84 -37.91 5.37
CA GLY A 140 -47.92 -38.46 6.36
C GLY A 140 -47.31 -37.45 7.34
N ASP A 141 -47.27 -36.18 6.96
CA ASP A 141 -46.73 -35.09 7.79
C ASP A 141 -47.69 -34.64 8.91
N THR A 142 -48.99 -34.84 8.70
CA THR A 142 -50.09 -34.31 9.52
C THR A 142 -50.88 -35.39 10.23
N VAL A 143 -50.87 -36.63 9.76
CA VAL A 143 -51.60 -37.71 10.44
C VAL A 143 -50.96 -38.07 11.78
N ASP A 144 -51.79 -38.34 12.79
CA ASP A 144 -51.33 -38.86 14.08
C ASP A 144 -50.99 -40.34 13.96
N THR A 145 -49.84 -40.76 14.49
CA THR A 145 -49.41 -42.15 14.49
C THR A 145 -50.08 -42.99 15.58
N LEU A 146 -50.68 -42.31 16.57
CA LEU A 146 -51.27 -42.91 17.76
C LEU A 146 -52.79 -42.71 17.74
N ARG A 147 -53.51 -43.76 18.12
CA ARG A 147 -54.95 -43.72 18.40
C ARG A 147 -55.17 -43.87 19.90
N GLU A 148 -55.89 -42.92 20.49
CA GLU A 148 -56.30 -43.02 21.89
C GLU A 148 -57.32 -44.15 22.05
N THR A 149 -57.14 -44.97 23.08
CA THR A 149 -58.03 -46.08 23.41
C THR A 149 -58.79 -45.76 24.70
N ALA A 150 -60.09 -46.10 24.72
CA ALA A 150 -60.93 -45.84 25.89
C ALA A 150 -60.42 -46.63 27.12
N GLY A 151 -60.52 -46.02 28.31
CA GLY A 151 -60.26 -46.70 29.58
C GLY A 151 -58.79 -46.85 29.99
N GLY A 152 -57.88 -46.07 29.41
CA GLY A 152 -56.46 -46.08 29.80
C GLY A 152 -55.66 -47.28 29.27
N ALA A 153 -56.19 -47.98 28.26
CA ALA A 153 -55.43 -49.01 27.55
C ALA A 153 -54.26 -48.38 26.77
N ALA A 154 -53.28 -49.21 26.39
CA ALA A 154 -52.16 -48.75 25.58
C ALA A 154 -52.68 -48.15 24.25
N PRO A 155 -52.11 -47.03 23.77
CA PRO A 155 -52.46 -46.46 22.48
C PRO A 155 -52.16 -47.45 21.37
N LYS A 156 -53.04 -47.55 20.37
CA LYS A 156 -52.86 -48.43 19.20
C LYS A 156 -52.31 -47.62 18.01
N PRO A 157 -51.55 -48.24 17.09
CA PRO A 157 -51.06 -47.54 15.91
C PRO A 157 -52.21 -47.17 14.96
N ASN A 158 -52.14 -45.99 14.35
CA ASN A 158 -52.95 -45.60 13.19
C ASN A 158 -52.30 -46.12 11.92
N THR A 159 -52.46 -47.41 11.65
CA THR A 159 -51.85 -48.11 10.51
C THR A 159 -52.48 -47.71 9.19
N LEU A 160 -51.79 -47.95 8.05
CA LEU A 160 -52.30 -47.62 6.71
C LEU A 160 -53.68 -48.25 6.46
N TRP A 161 -53.84 -49.53 6.81
CA TRP A 161 -55.10 -50.25 6.63
C TRP A 161 -56.22 -49.73 7.53
N TRP A 162 -55.90 -49.31 8.76
CA TRP A 162 -56.87 -48.63 9.63
C TRP A 162 -57.34 -47.31 9.01
N MET A 163 -56.41 -46.47 8.53
CA MET A 163 -56.74 -45.18 7.95
C MET A 163 -57.55 -45.30 6.65
N ILE A 164 -57.28 -46.33 5.84
CA ILE A 164 -58.06 -46.64 4.63
C ILE A 164 -59.48 -47.08 5.04
N ALA A 165 -59.60 -48.02 5.97
CA ALA A 165 -60.90 -48.53 6.44
C ALA A 165 -61.79 -47.42 6.99
N GLN A 166 -61.23 -46.46 7.74
CA GLN A 166 -61.97 -45.31 8.25
C GLN A 166 -62.59 -44.43 7.17
N GLN A 167 -62.02 -44.43 5.97
CA GLN A 167 -62.45 -43.61 4.84
C GLN A 167 -63.30 -44.38 3.82
N THR A 168 -63.22 -45.71 3.79
CA THR A 168 -63.94 -46.54 2.81
C THR A 168 -65.14 -47.27 3.39
N LEU A 169 -65.12 -47.63 4.68
CA LEU A 169 -66.13 -48.48 5.29
C LEU A 169 -67.13 -47.70 6.15
N SER A 170 -68.38 -48.16 6.15
CA SER A 170 -69.38 -47.77 7.14
C SER A 170 -69.04 -48.32 8.54
N SER A 171 -69.63 -47.75 9.59
CA SER A 171 -69.40 -48.20 10.98
C SER A 171 -69.73 -49.69 11.21
N GLU A 172 -70.72 -50.23 10.50
CA GLU A 172 -71.09 -51.65 10.59
C GLU A 172 -70.04 -52.56 9.94
N GLN A 173 -69.54 -52.19 8.75
CA GLN A 173 -68.48 -52.91 8.06
C GLN A 173 -67.13 -52.84 8.80
N GLN A 174 -66.85 -51.72 9.48
CA GLN A 174 -65.65 -51.62 10.32
C GLN A 174 -65.74 -52.59 11.50
N ALA A 175 -66.90 -52.69 12.14
CA ALA A 175 -67.10 -53.59 13.28
C ALA A 175 -66.87 -55.07 12.92
N SER A 176 -67.22 -55.50 11.70
CA SER A 176 -67.03 -56.89 11.27
C SER A 176 -65.55 -57.28 11.09
N ILE A 177 -64.66 -56.33 10.86
CA ILE A 177 -63.20 -56.56 10.70
C ILE A 177 -62.36 -55.88 11.79
N GLN A 178 -62.97 -55.42 12.88
CA GLN A 178 -62.31 -54.60 13.91
C GLN A 178 -61.07 -55.27 14.50
N SER A 179 -61.08 -56.60 14.68
CA SER A 179 -59.92 -57.35 15.19
C SER A 179 -58.71 -57.26 14.26
N ARG A 180 -58.92 -57.21 12.94
CA ARG A 180 -57.86 -57.02 11.93
C ARG A 180 -57.39 -55.56 11.88
N LEU A 181 -58.28 -54.60 12.10
CA LEU A 181 -57.95 -53.16 12.12
C LEU A 181 -57.17 -52.74 13.39
N ASP A 182 -57.31 -53.50 14.47
CA ASP A 182 -56.62 -53.28 15.74
C ASP A 182 -55.28 -54.01 15.86
N ASP A 183 -55.02 -54.98 14.97
CA ASP A 183 -53.75 -55.70 14.90
C ASP A 183 -52.64 -54.80 14.35
N ALA A 184 -51.42 -54.99 14.84
CA ALA A 184 -50.22 -54.33 14.35
C ALA A 184 -49.63 -55.05 13.13
N SER A 185 -50.01 -56.31 12.87
CA SER A 185 -49.60 -57.08 11.71
C SER A 185 -50.42 -56.75 10.46
N ALA A 186 -49.73 -56.61 9.32
CA ALA A 186 -50.34 -56.26 8.04
C ALA A 186 -51.32 -57.33 7.55
N PRO A 187 -52.56 -56.94 7.17
CA PRO A 187 -53.48 -57.86 6.52
C PRO A 187 -53.03 -58.17 5.09
N ALA A 188 -53.17 -59.44 4.68
CA ALA A 188 -52.74 -59.91 3.36
C ALA A 188 -53.80 -60.73 2.61
N SER A 189 -54.97 -60.98 3.19
CA SER A 189 -56.02 -61.81 2.58
C SER A 189 -56.86 -61.03 1.58
N ASP A 190 -57.16 -61.64 0.42
CA ASP A 190 -58.05 -61.04 -0.58
C ASP A 190 -59.41 -60.63 0.01
N GLU A 191 -59.99 -61.45 0.90
CA GLU A 191 -61.25 -61.15 1.61
C GLU A 191 -61.21 -59.81 2.37
N PHE A 192 -60.05 -59.42 2.91
CA PHE A 192 -59.89 -58.15 3.61
C PHE A 192 -59.98 -56.98 2.62
N PHE A 193 -59.30 -57.08 1.48
CA PHE A 193 -59.33 -56.05 0.45
C PHE A 193 -60.67 -56.00 -0.29
N GLU A 194 -61.35 -57.14 -0.48
CA GLU A 194 -62.73 -57.20 -0.97
C GLU A 194 -63.67 -56.44 -0.05
N THR A 195 -63.53 -56.64 1.27
CA THR A 195 -64.31 -55.90 2.26
C THR A 195 -64.05 -54.40 2.15
N LEU A 196 -62.78 -53.99 1.99
CA LEU A 196 -62.38 -52.58 1.90
C LEU A 196 -62.88 -51.86 0.64
N PHE A 197 -62.82 -52.51 -0.52
CA PHE A 197 -63.00 -51.83 -1.81
C PHE A 197 -64.19 -52.35 -2.63
N GLY A 198 -64.52 -53.64 -2.53
CA GLY A 198 -65.51 -54.30 -3.39
C GLY A 198 -65.28 -53.99 -4.88
N ASP A 199 -66.36 -53.72 -5.61
CA ASP A 199 -66.33 -53.26 -7.02
C ASP A 199 -66.24 -51.73 -7.17
N ARG A 200 -66.19 -50.98 -6.06
CA ARG A 200 -66.25 -49.52 -6.12
C ARG A 200 -64.90 -48.95 -6.58
N PRO A 201 -64.87 -48.07 -7.61
CA PRO A 201 -63.65 -47.39 -8.01
C PRO A 201 -63.08 -46.57 -6.85
N THR A 202 -61.85 -46.86 -6.45
CA THR A 202 -61.19 -46.27 -5.29
C THR A 202 -59.81 -45.74 -5.67
N LEU A 203 -59.61 -44.44 -5.51
CA LEU A 203 -58.33 -43.76 -5.61
C LEU A 203 -57.72 -43.59 -4.22
N ILE A 204 -56.53 -44.13 -4.00
CA ILE A 204 -55.78 -43.99 -2.75
C ILE A 204 -54.62 -43.04 -2.99
N ILE A 205 -54.62 -41.91 -2.30
CA ILE A 205 -53.56 -40.91 -2.34
C ILE A 205 -52.78 -40.95 -1.03
N ILE A 206 -51.48 -41.18 -1.12
CA ILE A 206 -50.58 -41.18 0.05
C ILE A 206 -49.49 -40.12 -0.16
N ASP A 207 -49.61 -38.99 0.53
CA ASP A 207 -48.61 -37.92 0.46
C ASP A 207 -47.57 -38.09 1.57
N GLU A 208 -46.29 -37.92 1.24
CA GLU A 208 -45.15 -37.94 2.18
C GLU A 208 -45.09 -39.23 3.01
N ILE A 209 -45.20 -40.39 2.34
CA ILE A 209 -45.25 -41.69 3.03
C ILE A 209 -44.00 -41.94 3.89
N ALA A 210 -42.82 -41.47 3.48
CA ALA A 210 -41.59 -41.59 4.26
C ALA A 210 -41.70 -40.92 5.65
N GLN A 211 -42.35 -39.74 5.73
CA GLN A 211 -42.52 -39.04 7.01
C GLN A 211 -43.46 -39.80 7.94
N TYR A 212 -44.55 -40.35 7.41
CA TYR A 212 -45.44 -41.23 8.17
C TYR A 212 -44.68 -42.44 8.71
N LEU A 213 -43.91 -43.13 7.87
CA LEU A 213 -43.18 -44.33 8.25
C LEU A 213 -42.14 -44.05 9.34
N SER A 214 -41.33 -42.99 9.21
CA SER A 214 -40.33 -42.64 10.21
C SER A 214 -40.96 -42.28 11.56
N ARG A 215 -42.10 -41.58 11.57
CA ARG A 215 -42.84 -41.26 12.80
C ARG A 215 -43.50 -42.50 13.40
N MET A 216 -44.01 -43.41 12.55
CA MET A 216 -44.61 -44.66 12.99
C MET A 216 -43.56 -45.61 13.57
N GLU A 217 -42.39 -45.70 12.95
CA GLU A 217 -41.26 -46.52 13.43
C GLU A 217 -40.71 -45.98 14.77
N ALA A 218 -40.66 -44.66 14.95
CA ALA A 218 -40.27 -44.04 16.22
C ALA A 218 -41.30 -44.29 17.35
N ALA A 219 -42.59 -44.35 17.02
CA ALA A 219 -43.66 -44.59 17.99
C ALA A 219 -43.89 -46.09 18.29
N PHE A 220 -43.77 -46.94 17.27
CA PHE A 220 -44.02 -48.38 17.29
C PHE A 220 -42.96 -49.13 16.46
N PRO A 221 -41.80 -49.44 17.05
CA PRO A 221 -40.72 -50.15 16.36
C PRO A 221 -41.20 -51.48 15.75
N GLY A 222 -40.84 -51.74 14.49
CA GLY A 222 -41.25 -52.92 13.71
C GLY A 222 -42.62 -52.83 13.05
N VAL A 223 -43.47 -51.87 13.44
CA VAL A 223 -44.79 -51.65 12.80
C VAL A 223 -44.68 -50.66 11.64
N GLY A 224 -43.88 -49.61 11.81
CA GLY A 224 -43.72 -48.55 10.82
C GLY A 224 -43.21 -49.06 9.48
N ALA A 225 -41.96 -49.53 9.44
CA ALA A 225 -41.29 -49.93 8.22
C ALA A 225 -41.77 -51.29 7.69
N GLU A 226 -41.68 -52.35 8.50
CA GLU A 226 -41.88 -53.74 8.08
C GLU A 226 -43.34 -54.03 7.72
N GLN A 227 -44.29 -53.70 8.61
CA GLN A 227 -45.70 -54.01 8.39
C GLN A 227 -46.32 -53.10 7.32
N SER A 228 -45.93 -51.82 7.24
CA SER A 228 -46.38 -50.97 6.12
C SER A 228 -45.85 -51.46 4.77
N ALA A 229 -44.59 -51.94 4.70
CA ALA A 229 -44.04 -52.54 3.49
C ALA A 229 -44.82 -53.80 3.07
N ALA A 230 -45.10 -54.70 4.02
CA ALA A 230 -45.91 -55.89 3.78
C ALA A 230 -47.31 -55.54 3.27
N PHE A 231 -47.98 -54.58 3.91
CA PHE A 231 -49.30 -54.12 3.50
C PHE A 231 -49.30 -53.53 2.08
N LEU A 232 -48.33 -52.67 1.74
CA LEU A 232 -48.22 -52.09 0.40
C LEU A 232 -47.97 -53.15 -0.68
N MET A 233 -47.18 -54.19 -0.37
CA MET A 233 -46.94 -55.31 -1.30
C MET A 233 -48.23 -56.11 -1.54
N SER A 234 -48.98 -56.42 -0.49
CA SER A 234 -50.28 -57.10 -0.60
C SER A 234 -51.31 -56.23 -1.33
N LEU A 235 -51.39 -54.93 -1.03
CA LEU A 235 -52.27 -53.98 -1.71
C LEU A 235 -51.91 -53.87 -3.20
N SER A 236 -50.62 -53.80 -3.53
CA SER A 236 -50.18 -53.74 -4.93
C SER A 236 -50.54 -55.01 -5.69
N THR A 237 -50.40 -56.18 -5.05
CA THR A 237 -50.75 -57.47 -5.67
C THR A 237 -52.24 -57.56 -5.93
N TYR A 238 -53.06 -57.18 -4.96
CA TYR A 238 -54.52 -57.09 -5.10
C TYR A 238 -54.94 -56.11 -6.20
N ALA A 239 -54.36 -54.90 -6.19
CA ALA A 239 -54.69 -53.86 -7.15
C ALA A 239 -54.25 -54.21 -8.57
N ALA A 240 -53.16 -54.95 -8.77
CA ALA A 240 -52.68 -55.33 -10.11
C ALA A 240 -53.75 -56.10 -10.92
N GLY A 241 -54.48 -57.01 -10.27
CA GLY A 241 -55.54 -57.80 -10.92
C GLY A 241 -56.89 -57.10 -11.08
N ARG A 242 -57.04 -55.86 -10.60
CA ARG A 242 -58.34 -55.19 -10.45
C ARG A 242 -58.27 -53.73 -10.87
N ALA A 243 -59.10 -53.34 -11.84
CA ALA A 243 -59.06 -51.97 -12.36
C ALA A 243 -59.72 -50.94 -11.44
N ASN A 244 -60.52 -51.37 -10.45
CA ASN A 244 -61.22 -50.46 -9.54
C ASN A 244 -60.34 -49.90 -8.41
N VAL A 245 -59.04 -50.20 -8.35
CA VAL A 245 -58.12 -49.61 -7.38
C VAL A 245 -56.93 -48.98 -8.09
N SER A 246 -56.66 -47.72 -7.74
CA SER A 246 -55.45 -46.99 -8.15
C SER A 246 -54.81 -46.34 -6.94
N VAL A 247 -53.50 -46.51 -6.80
CA VAL A 247 -52.72 -45.96 -5.68
C VAL A 247 -51.70 -44.97 -6.23
N VAL A 248 -51.71 -43.75 -5.72
CA VAL A 248 -50.72 -42.72 -6.05
C VAL A 248 -50.05 -42.28 -4.76
N LEU A 249 -48.73 -42.48 -4.67
CA LEU A 249 -47.95 -42.16 -3.49
C LEU A 249 -46.80 -41.21 -3.81
N SER A 250 -46.45 -40.34 -2.86
CA SER A 250 -45.32 -39.42 -2.98
C SER A 250 -44.20 -39.78 -2.01
N LEU A 251 -42.96 -39.72 -2.52
CA LEU A 251 -41.74 -39.87 -1.72
C LEU A 251 -40.92 -38.59 -1.84
N ALA A 252 -40.35 -38.11 -0.73
CA ALA A 252 -39.32 -37.08 -0.78
C ALA A 252 -38.05 -37.69 -1.37
N SER A 253 -37.54 -37.14 -2.48
CA SER A 253 -36.29 -37.61 -3.10
C SER A 253 -35.07 -37.19 -2.27
N ALA A 254 -34.00 -37.98 -2.35
CA ALA A 254 -32.74 -37.77 -1.63
C ALA A 254 -32.06 -36.42 -1.92
N THR A 255 -32.35 -35.76 -3.05
CA THR A 255 -31.75 -34.46 -3.43
C THR A 255 -32.40 -33.27 -2.73
N ASN A 256 -33.68 -33.34 -2.36
CA ASN A 256 -34.33 -32.38 -1.45
C ASN A 256 -34.15 -32.76 0.04
N ALA A 257 -33.46 -33.86 0.30
CA ALA A 257 -33.34 -34.48 1.61
C ALA A 257 -32.15 -33.96 2.44
N PHE A 258 -31.66 -32.73 2.22
CA PHE A 258 -30.86 -32.08 3.27
C PHE A 258 -31.77 -31.26 4.19
N GLY A 259 -32.56 -30.32 3.63
CA GLY A 259 -33.44 -29.46 4.40
C GLY A 259 -34.60 -30.20 5.10
N ASP A 260 -35.34 -31.04 4.37
CA ASP A 260 -36.51 -31.74 4.93
C ASP A 260 -36.12 -32.96 5.78
N PHE A 261 -34.99 -33.60 5.49
CA PHE A 261 -34.39 -34.62 6.36
C PHE A 261 -33.97 -34.01 7.69
N ASN A 262 -33.25 -32.89 7.70
CA ASN A 262 -32.84 -32.21 8.93
C ASN A 262 -34.05 -31.73 9.75
N LYS A 263 -35.15 -31.31 9.11
CA LYS A 263 -36.42 -31.01 9.80
C LYS A 263 -37.04 -32.26 10.41
N LEU A 264 -37.08 -33.37 9.68
CA LEU A 264 -37.62 -34.64 10.19
C LEU A 264 -36.81 -35.15 11.38
N ILE A 265 -35.48 -35.12 11.29
CA ILE A 265 -34.57 -35.46 12.39
C ILE A 265 -34.85 -34.58 13.61
N ARG A 266 -34.90 -33.25 13.44
CA ARG A 266 -35.24 -32.32 14.54
C ARG A 266 -36.62 -32.59 15.16
N LYS A 267 -37.62 -32.88 14.33
CA LYS A 267 -38.98 -33.20 14.79
C LYS A 267 -38.97 -34.48 15.63
N LEU A 268 -38.28 -35.54 15.18
CA LEU A 268 -38.12 -36.79 15.93
C LEU A 268 -37.36 -36.58 17.24
N GLN A 269 -36.26 -35.81 17.23
CA GLN A 269 -35.53 -35.45 18.45
C GLN A 269 -36.41 -34.76 19.49
N SER A 270 -37.20 -33.76 19.06
CA SER A 270 -38.08 -33.01 19.95
C SER A 270 -39.28 -33.83 20.47
N THR A 271 -39.80 -34.76 19.67
CA THR A 271 -41.04 -35.50 19.98
C THR A 271 -40.76 -36.79 20.75
N HIS A 272 -39.65 -37.46 20.45
CA HIS A 272 -39.29 -38.77 21.01
C HIS A 272 -38.04 -38.74 21.90
N SER A 273 -37.47 -37.56 22.19
CA SER A 273 -36.28 -37.37 23.05
C SER A 273 -35.08 -38.23 22.62
N MET A 274 -34.84 -38.33 21.31
CA MET A 274 -33.78 -39.18 20.72
C MET A 274 -32.52 -38.37 20.41
N SER A 275 -31.35 -39.03 20.37
CA SER A 275 -30.11 -38.43 19.85
C SER A 275 -30.14 -38.31 18.32
N THR A 276 -29.26 -37.48 17.74
CA THR A 276 -29.13 -37.33 16.27
C THR A 276 -28.86 -38.67 15.59
N ALA A 277 -27.95 -39.48 16.14
CA ALA A 277 -27.58 -40.77 15.56
C ALA A 277 -28.73 -41.78 15.57
N GLU A 278 -29.52 -41.80 16.65
CA GLU A 278 -30.71 -42.67 16.76
C GLU A 278 -31.82 -42.23 15.80
N ALA A 279 -32.11 -40.93 15.73
CA ALA A 279 -33.11 -40.38 14.81
C ALA A 279 -32.73 -40.67 13.34
N GLU A 280 -31.46 -40.52 12.99
CA GLU A 280 -30.97 -40.87 11.66
C GLU A 280 -31.08 -42.37 11.36
N ALA A 281 -30.79 -43.24 12.33
CA ALA A 281 -30.94 -44.68 12.15
C ALA A 281 -32.40 -45.06 11.90
N VAL A 282 -33.35 -44.49 12.65
CA VAL A 282 -34.79 -44.68 12.44
C VAL A 282 -35.23 -44.23 11.05
N VAL A 283 -34.80 -43.04 10.62
CA VAL A 283 -35.16 -42.53 9.28
C VAL A 283 -34.58 -43.43 8.18
N ARG A 284 -33.30 -43.84 8.30
CA ARG A 284 -32.65 -44.73 7.33
C ARG A 284 -33.35 -46.09 7.24
N GLU A 285 -33.68 -46.69 8.37
CA GLU A 285 -34.36 -48.00 8.41
C GLU A 285 -35.77 -47.92 7.81
N ALA A 286 -36.56 -46.92 8.23
CA ALA A 286 -37.91 -46.69 7.71
C ALA A 286 -37.93 -46.42 6.20
N GLN A 287 -36.93 -45.71 5.68
CA GLN A 287 -36.78 -45.46 4.25
C GLN A 287 -36.37 -46.73 3.50
N ARG A 288 -35.38 -47.49 3.99
CA ARG A 288 -34.81 -48.64 3.27
C ARG A 288 -35.85 -49.74 2.99
N GLY A 289 -36.60 -50.17 4.00
CA GLY A 289 -37.54 -51.29 3.87
C GLY A 289 -38.71 -51.02 2.91
N VAL A 290 -39.28 -49.81 2.94
CA VAL A 290 -40.43 -49.45 2.09
C VAL A 290 -40.00 -48.95 0.71
N LEU A 291 -38.86 -48.24 0.59
CA LEU A 291 -38.33 -47.85 -0.72
C LEU A 291 -38.10 -49.07 -1.59
N ASP A 292 -37.58 -50.17 -1.05
CA ASP A 292 -37.36 -51.41 -1.81
C ASP A 292 -38.66 -52.02 -2.37
N VAL A 293 -39.75 -52.03 -1.58
CA VAL A 293 -41.06 -52.52 -2.06
C VAL A 293 -41.63 -51.56 -3.10
N VAL A 294 -41.73 -50.28 -2.77
CA VAL A 294 -42.31 -49.26 -3.64
C VAL A 294 -41.54 -49.14 -4.96
N ASN A 295 -40.20 -49.21 -4.94
CA ASN A 295 -39.36 -49.22 -6.14
C ASN A 295 -39.67 -50.40 -7.07
N ARG A 296 -40.06 -51.55 -6.53
CA ARG A 296 -40.33 -52.76 -7.31
C ARG A 296 -41.77 -52.84 -7.83
N THR A 297 -42.72 -52.26 -7.10
CA THR A 297 -44.15 -52.46 -7.36
C THR A 297 -44.87 -51.25 -7.94
N SER A 298 -44.18 -50.11 -8.12
CA SER A 298 -44.77 -48.87 -8.65
C SER A 298 -44.05 -48.31 -9.86
N GLU A 299 -44.78 -47.59 -10.71
CA GLU A 299 -44.21 -46.83 -11.83
C GLU A 299 -43.81 -45.42 -11.36
N ALA A 300 -42.54 -45.07 -11.53
CA ALA A 300 -42.01 -43.77 -11.16
C ALA A 300 -42.31 -42.73 -12.24
N THR A 301 -43.06 -41.69 -11.90
CA THR A 301 -43.31 -40.55 -12.78
C THR A 301 -42.90 -39.25 -12.11
N THR A 302 -42.16 -38.39 -12.82
CA THR A 302 -41.78 -37.05 -12.35
C THR A 302 -42.84 -36.04 -12.77
N PRO A 303 -43.57 -35.39 -11.85
CA PRO A 303 -44.68 -34.52 -12.22
C PRO A 303 -44.28 -33.25 -12.97
N VAL A 304 -43.10 -32.69 -12.68
CA VAL A 304 -42.61 -31.42 -13.25
C VAL A 304 -41.19 -31.64 -13.74
N GLN A 305 -40.95 -31.35 -15.03
CA GLN A 305 -39.63 -31.40 -15.64
C GLN A 305 -38.99 -30.01 -15.65
N GLU A 306 -37.69 -29.95 -15.98
CA GLU A 306 -36.89 -28.72 -16.02
C GLU A 306 -37.56 -27.61 -16.86
N GLY A 307 -37.99 -27.92 -18.08
CA GLY A 307 -38.63 -26.96 -18.99
C GLY A 307 -40.02 -26.46 -18.56
N ASP A 308 -40.68 -27.12 -17.59
CA ASP A 308 -42.00 -26.70 -17.09
C ASP A 308 -41.89 -25.54 -16.09
N LEU A 309 -40.75 -25.39 -15.43
CA LEU A 309 -40.58 -24.46 -14.32
C LEU A 309 -40.83 -23.02 -14.76
N SER A 310 -40.28 -22.62 -15.91
CA SER A 310 -40.50 -21.28 -16.46
C SER A 310 -41.98 -20.98 -16.70
N ARG A 311 -42.71 -21.94 -17.29
CA ARG A 311 -44.15 -21.80 -17.58
C ARG A 311 -44.98 -21.70 -16.30
N ILE A 312 -44.64 -22.49 -15.28
CA ILE A 312 -45.26 -22.41 -13.95
C ILE A 312 -45.01 -21.02 -13.34
N MET A 313 -43.77 -20.52 -13.39
CA MET A 313 -43.45 -19.18 -12.89
C MET A 313 -44.19 -18.09 -13.67
N ALA A 314 -44.21 -18.16 -15.00
CA ALA A 314 -44.94 -17.22 -15.84
C ALA A 314 -46.44 -17.19 -15.51
N LYS A 315 -47.08 -18.35 -15.34
CA LYS A 315 -48.49 -18.47 -14.95
C LYS A 315 -48.79 -17.85 -13.58
N ARG A 316 -47.83 -17.93 -12.65
CA ARG A 316 -47.94 -17.34 -11.29
C ARG A 316 -47.69 -15.83 -11.29
N LEU A 317 -46.84 -15.34 -12.20
CA LEU A 317 -46.41 -13.94 -12.23
C LEU A 317 -47.25 -13.05 -13.15
N PHE A 318 -47.81 -13.61 -14.23
CA PHE A 318 -48.53 -12.85 -15.25
C PHE A 318 -49.98 -13.31 -15.35
N VAL A 319 -50.87 -12.35 -15.63
CA VAL A 319 -52.27 -12.59 -16.03
C VAL A 319 -52.30 -13.13 -17.45
N SER A 320 -51.50 -12.54 -18.34
CA SER A 320 -51.39 -12.96 -19.74
C SER A 320 -49.97 -12.79 -20.26
N VAL A 321 -49.59 -13.68 -21.18
CA VAL A 321 -48.32 -13.67 -21.91
C VAL A 321 -48.63 -13.92 -23.39
N ASP A 322 -48.19 -13.04 -24.28
CA ASP A 322 -48.37 -13.19 -25.73
C ASP A 322 -47.39 -14.23 -26.30
N HIS A 323 -47.90 -15.44 -26.54
CA HIS A 323 -47.11 -16.52 -27.13
C HIS A 323 -46.72 -16.30 -28.59
N ALA A 324 -47.43 -15.45 -29.35
CA ALA A 324 -47.02 -15.11 -30.71
C ALA A 324 -45.78 -14.20 -30.71
N ALA A 325 -45.62 -13.36 -29.68
CA ALA A 325 -44.40 -12.59 -29.47
C ALA A 325 -43.18 -13.45 -29.11
N ALA A 326 -43.40 -14.58 -28.43
CA ALA A 326 -42.32 -15.47 -28.01
C ALA A 326 -41.49 -15.98 -29.21
N SER A 327 -42.14 -16.37 -30.32
CA SER A 327 -41.43 -16.87 -31.52
C SER A 327 -40.68 -15.77 -32.26
N GLU A 328 -41.22 -14.54 -32.33
CA GLU A 328 -40.53 -13.37 -32.89
C GLU A 328 -39.26 -13.05 -32.09
N VAL A 329 -39.38 -13.00 -30.76
CA VAL A 329 -38.25 -12.74 -29.85
C VAL A 329 -37.21 -13.85 -29.97
N ALA A 330 -37.61 -15.11 -29.92
CA ALA A 330 -36.70 -16.25 -30.04
C ALA A 330 -35.89 -16.20 -31.34
N SER A 331 -36.55 -15.93 -32.48
CA SER A 331 -35.89 -15.80 -33.78
C SER A 331 -34.82 -14.69 -33.79
N ALA A 332 -35.10 -13.56 -33.15
CA ALA A 332 -34.14 -12.46 -33.07
C ALA A 332 -32.93 -12.76 -32.19
N PHE A 333 -33.14 -13.49 -31.09
CA PHE A 333 -32.05 -13.97 -30.23
C PHE A 333 -31.16 -14.97 -30.97
N ILE A 334 -31.75 -15.96 -31.65
CA ILE A 334 -31.01 -16.94 -32.46
C ILE A 334 -30.15 -16.23 -33.51
N GLU A 335 -30.69 -15.24 -34.22
CA GLU A 335 -29.93 -14.49 -35.22
C GLU A 335 -28.77 -13.70 -34.59
N THR A 336 -28.99 -13.13 -33.40
CA THR A 336 -27.95 -12.43 -32.64
C THR A 336 -26.84 -13.39 -32.21
N TYR A 337 -27.18 -14.58 -31.73
CA TYR A 337 -26.23 -15.58 -31.28
C TYR A 337 -25.44 -16.20 -32.43
N ARG A 338 -26.08 -16.44 -33.58
CA ARG A 338 -25.43 -16.94 -34.79
C ARG A 338 -24.32 -16.00 -35.30
N GLN A 339 -24.48 -14.69 -35.09
CA GLN A 339 -23.51 -13.67 -35.50
C GLN A 339 -22.31 -13.55 -34.53
N ALA A 340 -22.35 -14.20 -33.36
CA ALA A 340 -21.39 -14.00 -32.28
C ALA A 340 -20.09 -14.82 -32.43
N GLY A 341 -20.04 -15.81 -33.33
CA GLY A 341 -18.85 -16.63 -33.54
C GLY A 341 -18.40 -17.36 -32.27
N THR A 342 -17.14 -17.15 -31.85
CA THR A 342 -16.54 -17.76 -30.66
C THR A 342 -16.83 -17.00 -29.37
N ASP A 343 -17.63 -15.93 -29.40
CA ASP A 343 -17.92 -15.13 -28.21
C ASP A 343 -18.88 -15.81 -27.24
N LEU A 344 -19.56 -16.87 -27.68
CA LEU A 344 -20.59 -17.62 -26.96
C LEU A 344 -20.16 -19.08 -26.71
N PRO A 345 -20.74 -19.76 -25.70
CA PRO A 345 -20.45 -21.16 -25.42
C PRO A 345 -20.94 -22.08 -26.55
N ALA A 346 -20.36 -23.27 -26.66
CA ALA A 346 -20.64 -24.21 -27.76
C ALA A 346 -22.12 -24.59 -27.90
N GLY A 347 -22.89 -24.59 -26.80
CA GLY A 347 -24.33 -24.88 -26.79
C GLY A 347 -25.23 -23.75 -27.30
N ALA A 348 -24.70 -22.53 -27.52
CA ALA A 348 -25.50 -21.38 -27.94
C ALA A 348 -26.08 -21.49 -29.38
N ASN A 349 -25.61 -22.46 -30.16
CA ASN A 349 -26.10 -22.75 -31.51
C ASN A 349 -26.91 -24.05 -31.61
N ASP A 350 -27.40 -24.59 -30.48
CA ASP A 350 -28.26 -25.77 -30.46
C ASP A 350 -29.50 -25.56 -31.36
N PRO A 351 -29.79 -26.45 -32.32
CA PRO A 351 -31.01 -26.40 -33.12
C PRO A 351 -32.31 -26.31 -32.30
N GLN A 352 -32.33 -26.83 -31.07
CA GLN A 352 -33.48 -26.79 -30.17
C GLN A 352 -33.60 -25.48 -29.39
N LEU A 353 -32.62 -24.58 -29.47
CA LEU A 353 -32.60 -23.34 -28.68
C LEU A 353 -33.80 -22.44 -28.98
N HIS A 354 -34.28 -22.41 -30.23
CA HIS A 354 -35.49 -21.65 -30.58
C HIS A 354 -36.68 -22.12 -29.74
N ASP A 355 -36.92 -23.44 -29.70
CA ASP A 355 -38.05 -24.01 -28.99
C ASP A 355 -37.89 -23.87 -27.47
N ARG A 356 -36.65 -23.95 -26.95
CA ARG A 356 -36.34 -23.64 -25.55
C ARG A 356 -36.67 -22.19 -25.21
N LEU A 357 -36.26 -21.22 -26.02
CA LEU A 357 -36.56 -19.80 -25.81
C LEU A 357 -38.07 -19.54 -25.82
N VAL A 358 -38.80 -20.13 -26.78
CA VAL A 358 -40.27 -20.02 -26.84
C VAL A 358 -40.92 -20.61 -25.59
N ALA A 359 -40.44 -21.77 -25.11
CA ALA A 359 -40.98 -22.43 -23.93
C ALA A 359 -40.69 -21.67 -22.62
N HIS A 360 -39.61 -20.90 -22.56
CA HIS A 360 -39.21 -20.15 -21.36
C HIS A 360 -39.71 -18.71 -21.33
N TYR A 361 -40.28 -18.21 -22.43
CA TYR A 361 -40.80 -16.84 -22.50
C TYR A 361 -41.80 -16.54 -21.37
N PRO A 362 -41.66 -15.42 -20.64
CA PRO A 362 -40.84 -14.23 -20.94
C PRO A 362 -39.43 -14.21 -20.30
N PHE A 363 -38.93 -15.34 -19.81
CA PHE A 363 -37.61 -15.47 -19.19
C PHE A 363 -36.59 -16.09 -20.13
N HIS A 364 -35.32 -15.74 -19.98
CA HIS A 364 -34.22 -16.45 -20.62
C HIS A 364 -34.01 -17.81 -19.94
N PRO A 365 -33.74 -18.91 -20.69
CA PRO A 365 -33.52 -20.23 -20.10
C PRO A 365 -32.47 -20.23 -18.99
N THR A 366 -31.32 -19.56 -19.21
CA THR A 366 -30.22 -19.50 -18.23
C THR A 366 -30.63 -18.83 -16.92
N LEU A 367 -31.56 -17.86 -16.94
CA LEU A 367 -32.04 -17.23 -15.72
C LEU A 367 -32.82 -18.23 -14.86
N ILE A 368 -33.64 -19.07 -15.49
CA ILE A 368 -34.41 -20.09 -14.79
C ILE A 368 -33.47 -21.18 -14.26
N GLU A 369 -32.55 -21.65 -15.10
CA GLU A 369 -31.51 -22.63 -14.74
C GLU A 369 -30.68 -22.16 -13.54
N PHE A 370 -30.13 -20.93 -13.59
CA PHE A 370 -29.39 -20.31 -12.49
C PHE A 370 -30.20 -20.32 -11.18
N LEU A 371 -31.45 -19.88 -11.24
CA LEU A 371 -32.28 -19.78 -10.04
C LEU A 371 -32.76 -21.13 -9.51
N SER A 372 -32.96 -22.13 -10.38
CA SER A 372 -33.53 -23.42 -10.02
C SER A 372 -32.51 -24.50 -9.68
N GLU A 373 -31.35 -24.47 -10.32
CA GLU A 373 -30.32 -25.48 -10.16
C GLU A 373 -29.20 -25.02 -9.25
N GLU A 374 -28.80 -23.75 -9.36
CA GLU A 374 -27.69 -23.23 -8.58
C GLU A 374 -28.20 -22.59 -7.27
N LEU A 375 -29.08 -21.58 -7.38
CA LEU A 375 -29.48 -20.80 -6.20
C LEU A 375 -30.40 -21.59 -5.26
N ALA A 376 -31.18 -22.53 -5.78
CA ALA A 376 -32.05 -23.40 -4.99
C ALA A 376 -31.29 -24.42 -4.12
N GLN A 377 -30.00 -24.66 -4.38
CA GLN A 377 -29.18 -25.55 -3.55
C GLN A 377 -28.73 -24.92 -2.23
N VAL A 378 -28.88 -23.60 -2.08
CA VAL A 378 -28.54 -22.90 -0.84
C VAL A 378 -29.61 -23.16 0.22
N GLU A 379 -29.27 -23.81 1.33
CA GLU A 379 -30.22 -24.36 2.34
C GLU A 379 -31.23 -23.32 2.88
N SER A 380 -30.79 -22.07 3.01
CA SER A 380 -31.58 -20.93 3.48
C SER A 380 -32.49 -20.31 2.41
N PHE A 381 -32.21 -20.56 1.12
CA PHE A 381 -33.06 -20.14 0.02
C PHE A 381 -34.21 -21.14 -0.07
N GLN A 382 -35.45 -20.67 0.14
CA GLN A 382 -36.66 -21.52 0.25
C GLN A 382 -37.09 -22.13 -1.10
N GLY A 383 -36.17 -22.79 -1.83
CA GLY A 383 -36.33 -23.44 -3.12
C GLY A 383 -37.16 -22.59 -4.11
N THR A 384 -38.28 -23.16 -4.56
CA THR A 384 -39.20 -22.55 -5.53
C THR A 384 -39.94 -21.31 -5.01
N ARG A 385 -40.07 -21.13 -3.68
CA ARG A 385 -40.70 -19.92 -3.09
C ARG A 385 -39.76 -18.74 -3.09
N GLY A 386 -38.48 -18.98 -2.76
CA GLY A 386 -37.41 -17.99 -2.87
C GLY A 386 -37.33 -17.47 -4.31
N LEU A 387 -37.29 -18.41 -5.27
CA LEU A 387 -37.32 -18.12 -6.70
C LEU A 387 -38.50 -17.23 -7.12
N LEU A 388 -39.73 -17.63 -6.77
CA LEU A 388 -40.93 -16.88 -7.13
C LEU A 388 -40.93 -15.47 -6.53
N ARG A 389 -40.46 -15.31 -5.29
CA ARG A 389 -40.34 -14.00 -4.63
C ARG A 389 -39.32 -13.10 -5.32
N THR A 390 -38.16 -13.65 -5.71
CA THR A 390 -37.12 -12.91 -6.45
C THR A 390 -37.63 -12.46 -7.81
N LEU A 391 -38.24 -13.36 -8.60
CA LEU A 391 -38.80 -13.02 -9.91
C LEU A 391 -39.97 -12.03 -9.81
N ALA A 392 -40.87 -12.17 -8.84
CA ALA A 392 -41.96 -11.21 -8.63
C ALA A 392 -41.42 -9.78 -8.41
N ARG A 393 -40.35 -9.65 -7.62
CA ARG A 393 -39.70 -8.36 -7.39
C ARG A 393 -38.99 -7.84 -8.64
N ALA A 394 -38.25 -8.70 -9.34
CA ALA A 394 -37.59 -8.32 -10.59
C ALA A 394 -38.62 -7.82 -11.63
N VAL A 395 -39.72 -8.55 -11.83
CA VAL A 395 -40.83 -8.15 -12.71
C VAL A 395 -41.41 -6.81 -12.27
N ARG A 396 -41.70 -6.61 -10.99
CA ARG A 396 -42.17 -5.32 -10.48
C ARG A 396 -41.22 -4.18 -10.85
N ARG A 397 -39.92 -4.34 -10.60
CA ARG A 397 -38.89 -3.33 -10.87
C ARG A 397 -38.76 -3.02 -12.37
N ILE A 398 -38.82 -4.03 -13.23
CA ILE A 398 -38.82 -3.87 -14.69
C ILE A 398 -39.99 -2.98 -15.14
N TRP A 399 -41.19 -3.17 -14.57
CA TRP A 399 -42.36 -2.36 -14.90
C TRP A 399 -42.30 -0.95 -14.29
N GLU A 400 -41.84 -0.80 -13.05
CA GLU A 400 -41.65 0.52 -12.40
C GLU A 400 -40.63 1.38 -13.17
N ALA A 401 -39.52 0.78 -13.59
CA ALA A 401 -38.47 1.44 -14.36
C ALA A 401 -38.81 1.61 -15.85
N ARG A 402 -39.94 1.03 -16.33
CA ARG A 402 -40.33 0.96 -17.74
C ARG A 402 -39.20 0.44 -18.64
N LEU A 403 -38.53 -0.61 -18.19
CA LEU A 403 -37.39 -1.17 -18.90
C LEU A 403 -37.84 -1.97 -20.13
N ALA A 404 -37.50 -1.47 -21.32
CA ALA A 404 -37.97 -1.99 -22.61
C ALA A 404 -37.16 -3.20 -23.13
N ILE A 405 -37.10 -4.28 -22.36
CA ILE A 405 -36.33 -5.50 -22.68
C ILE A 405 -37.17 -6.56 -23.41
N PRO A 406 -36.59 -7.29 -24.40
CA PRO A 406 -37.32 -8.33 -25.13
C PRO A 406 -37.55 -9.61 -24.31
N LEU A 407 -36.64 -9.90 -23.37
CA LEU A 407 -36.65 -11.08 -22.51
C LEU A 407 -36.03 -10.73 -21.15
N ILE A 408 -36.49 -11.37 -20.08
CA ILE A 408 -35.94 -11.16 -18.73
C ILE A 408 -34.72 -12.08 -18.55
N GLN A 409 -33.55 -11.49 -18.27
CA GLN A 409 -32.23 -12.13 -18.16
C GLN A 409 -31.63 -11.87 -16.78
N THR A 410 -30.56 -12.58 -16.43
CA THR A 410 -29.88 -12.52 -15.13
C THR A 410 -29.48 -11.10 -14.72
N GLY A 411 -28.92 -10.30 -15.63
CA GLY A 411 -28.51 -8.91 -15.34
C GLY A 411 -29.67 -7.95 -15.05
N HIS A 412 -30.91 -8.32 -15.39
CA HIS A 412 -32.11 -7.50 -15.14
C HIS A 412 -32.60 -7.59 -13.68
N ILE A 413 -32.05 -8.48 -12.86
CA ILE A 413 -32.32 -8.51 -11.41
C ILE A 413 -31.75 -7.23 -10.79
N ASP A 414 -32.64 -6.33 -10.35
CA ASP A 414 -32.26 -5.02 -9.83
C ASP A 414 -31.68 -5.10 -8.41
N LEU A 415 -30.34 -5.21 -8.34
CA LEU A 415 -29.60 -5.22 -7.08
C LEU A 415 -29.57 -3.85 -6.39
N SER A 416 -30.25 -2.80 -6.87
CA SER A 416 -30.46 -1.56 -6.10
C SER A 416 -31.64 -1.66 -5.11
N ASP A 417 -32.53 -2.65 -5.29
CA ASP A 417 -33.65 -2.91 -4.38
C ASP A 417 -33.14 -3.60 -3.10
N SER A 418 -33.30 -2.93 -1.96
CA SER A 418 -32.82 -3.43 -0.66
C SER A 418 -33.47 -4.75 -0.25
N THR A 419 -34.70 -5.02 -0.71
CA THR A 419 -35.37 -6.27 -0.40
C THR A 419 -34.85 -7.42 -1.25
N ILE A 420 -34.55 -7.18 -2.53
CA ILE A 420 -33.85 -8.17 -3.38
C ILE A 420 -32.47 -8.46 -2.78
N ARG A 421 -31.71 -7.44 -2.38
CA ARG A 421 -30.42 -7.62 -1.70
C ARG A 421 -30.53 -8.48 -0.44
N ASN A 422 -31.45 -8.14 0.46
CA ASN A 422 -31.61 -8.86 1.71
C ASN A 422 -32.07 -10.31 1.49
N GLU A 423 -32.90 -10.54 0.48
CA GLU A 423 -33.34 -11.88 0.10
C GLU A 423 -32.19 -12.72 -0.45
N LEU A 424 -31.37 -12.16 -1.36
CA LEU A 424 -30.25 -12.86 -1.96
C LEU A 424 -29.10 -13.00 -0.95
N LEU A 425 -28.55 -11.91 -0.42
CA LEU A 425 -27.36 -11.95 0.44
C LEU A 425 -27.64 -12.46 1.85
N GLY A 426 -28.74 -11.99 2.46
CA GLY A 426 -29.05 -12.28 3.85
C GLY A 426 -29.44 -13.74 4.07
N LYS A 427 -30.08 -14.37 3.07
CA LYS A 427 -30.36 -15.80 3.13
C LYS A 427 -29.13 -16.59 2.71
N THR A 428 -28.42 -16.25 1.64
CA THR A 428 -27.27 -17.06 1.19
C THR A 428 -25.99 -16.90 2.04
N GLU A 429 -26.07 -16.32 3.25
CA GLU A 429 -24.91 -16.05 4.13
C GLU A 429 -23.79 -15.22 3.47
N ASN A 430 -24.11 -14.40 2.46
CA ASN A 430 -23.15 -13.60 1.67
C ASN A 430 -23.21 -12.10 2.00
N SER A 431 -23.60 -11.75 3.22
CA SER A 431 -23.73 -10.35 3.66
C SER A 431 -22.41 -9.56 3.62
N ASP A 432 -21.28 -10.26 3.59
CA ASP A 432 -19.94 -9.68 3.45
C ASP A 432 -19.62 -9.19 2.03
N LEU A 433 -20.45 -9.49 1.02
CA LEU A 433 -20.34 -8.97 -0.35
C LEU A 433 -21.07 -7.63 -0.56
N VAL A 434 -21.71 -7.07 0.47
CA VAL A 434 -22.34 -5.73 0.38
C VAL A 434 -21.36 -4.64 -0.09
N PRO A 435 -20.09 -4.57 0.37
CA PRO A 435 -19.12 -3.59 -0.13
C PRO A 435 -18.85 -3.69 -1.64
N VAL A 436 -18.96 -4.90 -2.22
CA VAL A 436 -18.83 -5.12 -3.67
C VAL A 436 -19.97 -4.45 -4.40
N LEU A 437 -21.21 -4.58 -3.91
CA LEU A 437 -22.34 -3.90 -4.54
C LEU A 437 -22.15 -2.38 -4.49
N ASP A 438 -21.88 -1.83 -3.31
CA ASP A 438 -21.89 -0.39 -3.09
C ASP A 438 -20.72 0.35 -3.76
N SER A 439 -19.58 -0.31 -3.96
CA SER A 439 -18.41 0.29 -4.60
C SER A 439 -18.45 0.15 -6.12
N ASP A 440 -18.96 -0.98 -6.60
CA ASP A 440 -18.56 -1.52 -7.88
C ASP A 440 -19.75 -1.73 -8.82
N ILE A 441 -20.89 -2.22 -8.32
CA ILE A 441 -22.03 -2.65 -9.17
C ILE A 441 -23.17 -1.64 -9.13
N SER A 442 -24.00 -1.71 -8.09
CA SER A 442 -25.21 -0.90 -7.91
C SER A 442 -25.24 -0.45 -6.46
N LYS A 443 -25.65 0.78 -6.15
CA LYS A 443 -25.91 1.20 -4.76
C LYS A 443 -27.36 0.94 -4.37
N ALA A 444 -27.63 0.78 -3.08
CA ALA A 444 -29.00 0.68 -2.59
C ALA A 444 -29.76 2.00 -2.83
N SER A 445 -31.00 1.90 -3.32
CA SER A 445 -31.87 3.07 -3.54
C SER A 445 -32.09 3.85 -2.24
N GLY A 446 -31.93 5.18 -2.28
CA GLY A 446 -32.10 6.06 -1.11
C GLY A 446 -30.82 6.33 -0.29
N THR A 447 -29.67 5.80 -0.71
CA THR A 447 -28.37 6.16 -0.12
C THR A 447 -27.99 7.61 -0.45
N GLN A 448 -27.55 8.39 0.55
CA GLN A 448 -27.14 9.80 0.37
C GLN A 448 -25.77 9.98 -0.32
N ALA A 449 -25.14 8.88 -0.77
CA ALA A 449 -23.83 8.93 -1.40
C ALA A 449 -23.93 9.51 -2.83
N THR A 450 -23.24 10.62 -3.06
CA THR A 450 -23.22 11.34 -4.36
C THR A 450 -22.35 10.67 -5.42
N SER A 451 -21.47 9.73 -5.04
CA SER A 451 -20.57 9.03 -5.96
C SER A 451 -21.27 7.87 -6.68
N ARG A 452 -20.99 7.70 -7.97
CA ARG A 452 -21.41 6.51 -8.74
C ARG A 452 -20.57 5.29 -8.36
N THR A 453 -21.10 4.08 -8.63
CA THR A 453 -20.32 2.84 -8.59
C THR A 453 -19.32 2.80 -9.74
N VAL A 454 -18.32 1.91 -9.71
CA VAL A 454 -17.39 1.72 -10.85
C VAL A 454 -18.15 1.43 -12.14
N ALA A 455 -19.10 0.49 -12.11
CA ALA A 455 -19.95 0.20 -13.27
C ALA A 455 -20.71 1.43 -13.78
N GLY A 456 -21.33 2.18 -12.86
CA GLY A 456 -22.08 3.39 -13.19
C GLY A 456 -21.20 4.52 -13.74
N GLU A 457 -19.92 4.61 -13.35
CA GLU A 457 -18.96 5.53 -13.96
C GLU A 457 -18.59 5.11 -15.39
N LEU A 458 -18.36 3.82 -15.61
CA LEU A 458 -18.05 3.26 -16.93
C LEU A 458 -19.22 3.44 -17.91
N ASP A 459 -20.45 3.17 -17.46
CA ASP A 459 -21.66 3.41 -18.26
C ASP A 459 -21.89 4.89 -18.55
N ALA A 460 -21.57 5.80 -17.61
CA ALA A 460 -21.66 7.24 -17.84
C ALA A 460 -20.58 7.76 -18.81
N ALA A 461 -19.39 7.15 -18.81
CA ALA A 461 -18.30 7.51 -19.71
C ALA A 461 -18.54 7.03 -21.16
N ASN A 462 -19.24 5.90 -21.34
CA ASN A 462 -19.61 5.36 -22.64
C ASN A 462 -21.08 4.91 -22.67
N PRO A 463 -22.03 5.86 -22.79
CA PRO A 463 -23.46 5.54 -22.69
C PRO A 463 -23.97 4.76 -23.91
N HIS A 464 -24.73 3.69 -23.65
CA HIS A 464 -25.43 2.95 -24.69
C HIS A 464 -26.50 3.83 -25.38
N PRO A 465 -26.72 3.73 -26.71
CA PRO A 465 -27.69 4.56 -27.44
C PRO A 465 -29.11 4.53 -26.87
N ASP A 466 -29.56 3.36 -26.42
CA ASP A 466 -30.89 3.16 -25.81
C ASP A 466 -30.91 3.39 -24.29
N GLY A 467 -29.80 3.84 -23.69
CA GLY A 467 -29.69 4.13 -22.26
C GLY A 467 -29.54 2.91 -21.34
N TYR A 468 -29.18 1.74 -21.87
CA TYR A 468 -28.93 0.53 -21.07
C TYR A 468 -27.60 0.64 -20.30
N PRO A 469 -27.57 0.35 -18.99
CA PRO A 469 -26.34 0.32 -18.19
C PRO A 469 -25.64 -1.04 -18.37
N VAL A 470 -24.95 -1.19 -19.51
CA VAL A 470 -24.38 -2.47 -19.95
C VAL A 470 -23.32 -2.98 -18.97
N HIS A 471 -22.47 -2.11 -18.43
CA HIS A 471 -21.45 -2.52 -17.48
C HIS A 471 -22.08 -2.99 -16.17
N GLU A 472 -23.06 -2.24 -15.65
CA GLU A 472 -23.77 -2.63 -14.44
C GLU A 472 -24.48 -3.98 -14.59
N TRP A 473 -25.19 -4.19 -15.70
CA TRP A 473 -25.89 -5.45 -15.97
C TRP A 473 -24.95 -6.64 -16.15
N ALA A 474 -23.86 -6.47 -16.89
CA ALA A 474 -22.86 -7.53 -17.07
C ALA A 474 -22.22 -7.92 -15.73
N TRP A 475 -21.93 -6.95 -14.86
CA TRP A 475 -21.39 -7.24 -13.54
C TRP A 475 -22.41 -7.91 -12.62
N ARG A 476 -23.69 -7.54 -12.68
CA ARG A 476 -24.74 -8.23 -11.90
C ARG A 476 -24.78 -9.72 -12.21
N VAL A 477 -24.56 -10.13 -13.47
CA VAL A 477 -24.45 -11.55 -13.84
C VAL A 477 -23.28 -12.20 -13.09
N VAL A 478 -22.07 -11.66 -13.23
CA VAL A 478 -20.88 -12.19 -12.53
C VAL A 478 -21.09 -12.26 -11.02
N PHE A 479 -21.69 -11.22 -10.43
CA PHE A 479 -21.95 -11.15 -8.99
C PHE A 479 -22.92 -12.22 -8.52
N LEU A 480 -24.02 -12.44 -9.23
CA LEU A 480 -25.01 -13.46 -8.89
C LEU A 480 -24.40 -14.86 -8.92
N HIS A 481 -23.57 -15.14 -9.92
CA HIS A 481 -22.77 -16.37 -10.03
C HIS A 481 -21.64 -16.49 -9.00
N SER A 482 -21.37 -15.42 -8.24
CA SER A 482 -20.41 -15.45 -7.12
C SER A 482 -21.07 -15.77 -5.78
N LEU A 483 -22.40 -15.89 -5.72
CA LEU A 483 -23.13 -16.21 -4.49
C LEU A 483 -23.13 -17.70 -4.16
N ILE A 484 -22.74 -18.56 -5.11
CA ILE A 484 -22.95 -20.01 -5.08
C ILE A 484 -21.59 -20.72 -5.17
N GLY A 485 -21.41 -21.85 -4.49
CA GLY A 485 -20.16 -22.62 -4.49
C GLY A 485 -18.99 -21.96 -3.72
N ARG A 486 -19.23 -20.80 -3.09
CA ARG A 486 -18.20 -20.01 -2.41
C ARG A 486 -17.46 -20.75 -1.29
N GLY A 487 -18.15 -21.65 -0.58
CA GLY A 487 -17.54 -22.49 0.47
C GLY A 487 -16.52 -23.52 -0.06
N GLY A 488 -16.67 -23.97 -1.32
CA GLY A 488 -15.70 -24.82 -2.02
C GLY A 488 -14.62 -24.03 -2.77
N GLY A 489 -14.77 -22.71 -2.85
CA GLY A 489 -13.88 -21.82 -3.59
C GLY A 489 -13.76 -22.20 -5.07
N LEU A 490 -12.60 -21.94 -5.68
CA LEU A 490 -12.36 -22.20 -7.10
C LEU A 490 -12.21 -23.69 -7.47
N GLN A 491 -12.30 -24.60 -6.50
CA GLN A 491 -12.42 -26.04 -6.78
C GLN A 491 -13.87 -26.45 -7.04
N ASP A 492 -14.82 -25.60 -6.64
CA ASP A 492 -16.24 -25.79 -6.97
C ASP A 492 -16.51 -25.20 -8.35
N GLU A 493 -16.89 -26.05 -9.31
CA GLU A 493 -17.26 -25.67 -10.67
C GLU A 493 -18.53 -24.80 -10.73
N LYS A 494 -19.18 -24.52 -9.60
CA LYS A 494 -20.31 -23.59 -9.51
C LYS A 494 -19.92 -22.19 -9.07
N PHE A 495 -18.68 -21.98 -8.61
CA PHE A 495 -18.24 -20.67 -8.16
C PHE A 495 -17.73 -19.82 -9.33
N GLY A 496 -18.39 -18.66 -9.52
CA GLY A 496 -18.08 -17.73 -10.60
C GLY A 496 -18.52 -18.25 -11.98
N ILE A 497 -18.39 -17.40 -12.99
CA ILE A 497 -18.86 -17.67 -14.36
C ILE A 497 -17.73 -17.42 -15.37
N ASP A 498 -17.64 -18.25 -16.41
CA ASP A 498 -16.70 -17.99 -17.49
C ASP A 498 -17.17 -16.85 -18.41
N MET A 499 -16.22 -16.22 -19.11
CA MET A 499 -16.50 -15.07 -19.97
C MET A 499 -17.56 -15.37 -21.04
N THR A 500 -17.52 -16.54 -21.68
CA THR A 500 -18.47 -16.85 -22.77
C THR A 500 -19.89 -17.07 -22.25
N SER A 501 -20.04 -17.75 -21.11
CA SER A 501 -21.33 -17.93 -20.45
C SER A 501 -21.90 -16.60 -19.95
N ALA A 502 -21.08 -15.74 -19.34
CA ALA A 502 -21.52 -14.41 -18.89
C ALA A 502 -22.01 -13.54 -20.06
N VAL A 503 -21.32 -13.60 -21.20
CA VAL A 503 -21.77 -12.96 -22.44
C VAL A 503 -23.11 -13.54 -22.92
N TYR A 504 -23.25 -14.86 -22.91
CA TYR A 504 -24.47 -15.54 -23.35
C TYR A 504 -25.70 -15.18 -22.51
N GLU A 505 -25.56 -15.13 -21.19
CA GLU A 505 -26.66 -14.80 -20.28
C GLU A 505 -27.19 -13.38 -20.44
N MET A 506 -26.32 -12.44 -20.85
CA MET A 506 -26.64 -11.01 -20.89
C MET A 506 -26.85 -10.48 -22.32
N ALA A 507 -26.26 -11.12 -23.34
CA ALA A 507 -26.39 -10.68 -24.71
C ALA A 507 -27.86 -10.74 -25.16
N SER A 508 -28.26 -9.73 -25.92
CA SER A 508 -29.61 -9.62 -26.47
C SER A 508 -29.55 -8.95 -27.85
N PRO A 509 -30.64 -8.95 -28.64
CA PRO A 509 -30.67 -8.22 -29.89
C PRO A 509 -30.38 -6.72 -29.75
N ALA A 510 -30.64 -6.14 -28.58
CA ALA A 510 -30.32 -4.75 -28.28
C ALA A 510 -28.88 -4.55 -27.77
N ILE A 511 -28.30 -5.55 -27.11
CA ILE A 511 -26.94 -5.52 -26.55
C ILE A 511 -26.15 -6.68 -27.14
N LYS A 512 -25.38 -6.39 -28.20
CA LYS A 512 -24.64 -7.40 -28.95
C LYS A 512 -23.59 -8.12 -28.07
N PRO A 513 -23.29 -9.42 -28.33
CA PRO A 513 -22.29 -10.18 -27.59
C PRO A 513 -20.94 -9.48 -27.43
N ALA A 514 -20.40 -8.90 -28.51
CA ALA A 514 -19.13 -8.16 -28.47
C ALA A 514 -19.17 -6.94 -27.52
N THR A 515 -20.32 -6.26 -27.40
CA THR A 515 -20.51 -5.15 -26.47
C THR A 515 -20.49 -5.62 -25.02
N VAL A 516 -21.15 -6.76 -24.73
CA VAL A 516 -21.11 -7.37 -23.39
C VAL A 516 -19.68 -7.82 -23.04
N ARG A 517 -18.99 -8.48 -23.97
CA ARG A 517 -17.59 -8.91 -23.77
C ARG A 517 -16.68 -7.73 -23.45
N SER A 518 -16.75 -6.67 -24.24
CA SER A 518 -15.95 -5.46 -24.01
C SER A 518 -16.28 -4.79 -22.67
N ALA A 519 -17.54 -4.81 -22.25
CA ALA A 519 -17.94 -4.32 -20.94
C ALA A 519 -17.33 -5.17 -19.80
N LEU A 520 -17.39 -6.51 -19.90
CA LEU A 520 -16.79 -7.42 -18.92
C LEU A 520 -15.26 -7.27 -18.83
N GLU A 521 -14.55 -7.18 -19.95
CA GLU A 521 -13.09 -6.96 -19.99
C GLU A 521 -12.70 -5.61 -19.37
N THR A 522 -13.53 -4.58 -19.58
CA THR A 522 -13.31 -3.26 -18.97
C THR A 522 -13.54 -3.31 -17.46
N ILE A 523 -14.61 -3.98 -17.02
CA ILE A 523 -14.91 -4.15 -15.60
C ILE A 523 -13.82 -4.96 -14.93
N GLU A 524 -13.35 -6.06 -15.51
CA GLU A 524 -12.26 -6.87 -14.95
C GLU A 524 -11.00 -6.02 -14.64
N ARG A 525 -10.70 -5.03 -15.50
CA ARG A 525 -9.54 -4.14 -15.32
C ARG A 525 -9.76 -3.02 -14.30
N GLU A 526 -10.99 -2.49 -14.19
CA GLU A 526 -11.28 -1.28 -13.40
C GLU A 526 -11.98 -1.57 -12.06
N ALA A 527 -12.64 -2.71 -11.94
CA ALA A 527 -13.33 -3.14 -10.73
C ALA A 527 -12.40 -3.26 -9.53
N ASN A 528 -12.90 -2.90 -8.36
CA ASN A 528 -12.15 -3.11 -7.13
C ASN A 528 -12.23 -4.58 -6.70
N TYR A 529 -13.37 -5.23 -6.86
CA TYR A 529 -13.64 -6.54 -6.26
C TYR A 529 -13.83 -7.68 -7.26
N LEU A 530 -13.80 -7.41 -8.57
CA LEU A 530 -13.85 -8.48 -9.58
C LEU A 530 -12.48 -9.15 -9.72
N ARG A 531 -12.48 -10.48 -9.79
CA ARG A 531 -11.29 -11.31 -10.02
C ARG A 531 -11.54 -12.30 -11.14
N GLU A 532 -10.48 -12.62 -11.86
CA GLU A 532 -10.42 -13.73 -12.81
C GLU A 532 -9.45 -14.78 -12.27
N ARG A 533 -9.89 -16.05 -12.25
CA ARG A 533 -8.99 -17.19 -12.02
C ARG A 533 -9.50 -18.42 -12.76
N ASN A 534 -8.60 -19.12 -13.46
CA ASN A 534 -8.91 -20.33 -14.23
C ASN A 534 -10.01 -20.13 -15.30
N GLY A 535 -10.05 -18.95 -15.92
CA GLY A 535 -11.04 -18.57 -16.94
C GLY A 535 -12.39 -18.12 -16.38
N ARG A 536 -12.52 -17.94 -15.05
CA ARG A 536 -13.78 -17.61 -14.38
C ARG A 536 -13.70 -16.28 -13.66
N LEU A 537 -14.73 -15.46 -13.88
CA LEU A 537 -14.96 -14.18 -13.24
C LEU A 537 -15.79 -14.38 -11.97
N TYR A 538 -15.38 -13.74 -10.88
CA TYR A 538 -16.11 -13.78 -9.61
C TYR A 538 -15.87 -12.52 -8.77
N ALA A 539 -16.78 -12.28 -7.83
CA ALA A 539 -16.65 -11.24 -6.80
C ALA A 539 -15.86 -11.75 -5.59
N ASP A 540 -14.82 -11.02 -5.22
CA ASP A 540 -14.00 -11.25 -4.04
C ASP A 540 -14.33 -10.22 -2.95
N THR A 541 -14.08 -10.53 -1.68
CA THR A 541 -14.21 -9.57 -0.58
C THR A 541 -12.98 -8.71 -0.39
N VAL A 542 -11.85 -9.09 -1.02
CA VAL A 542 -10.59 -8.34 -0.92
C VAL A 542 -10.42 -7.44 -2.16
N PRO A 543 -10.50 -6.11 -1.99
CA PRO A 543 -10.35 -5.19 -3.10
C PRO A 543 -8.93 -5.22 -3.68
N THR A 544 -8.85 -5.01 -4.98
CA THR A 544 -7.61 -4.85 -5.73
C THR A 544 -7.06 -3.45 -5.50
N LEU A 545 -6.14 -3.33 -4.55
CA LEU A 545 -5.50 -2.05 -4.20
C LEU A 545 -4.94 -1.30 -5.42
N ASN A 546 -4.43 -2.01 -6.43
CA ASN A 546 -3.92 -1.39 -7.65
C ASN A 546 -5.00 -0.66 -8.47
N ASN A 547 -6.21 -1.22 -8.55
CA ASN A 547 -7.30 -0.60 -9.31
C ASN A 547 -7.81 0.64 -8.57
N ILE A 548 -7.95 0.54 -7.24
CA ILE A 548 -8.26 1.68 -6.37
C ILE A 548 -7.23 2.80 -6.54
N LEU A 549 -5.94 2.49 -6.41
CA LEU A 549 -4.87 3.48 -6.53
C LEU A 549 -4.87 4.15 -7.91
N ARG A 550 -5.05 3.40 -9.00
CA ARG A 550 -5.13 3.95 -10.36
C ARG A 550 -6.30 4.92 -10.52
N ARG A 551 -7.47 4.61 -9.96
CA ARG A 551 -8.65 5.49 -9.99
C ARG A 551 -8.42 6.75 -9.17
N ILE A 552 -7.83 6.63 -7.99
CA ILE A 552 -7.44 7.80 -7.19
C ILE A 552 -6.44 8.65 -7.98
N GLU A 553 -5.40 8.05 -8.58
CA GLU A 553 -4.40 8.72 -9.42
C GLU A 553 -5.03 9.48 -10.59
N GLY A 554 -5.99 8.88 -11.30
CA GLY A 554 -6.73 9.50 -12.39
C GLY A 554 -7.56 10.72 -11.96
N ASN A 555 -8.03 10.72 -10.70
CA ASN A 555 -8.80 11.82 -10.11
C ASN A 555 -7.92 12.91 -9.47
N VAL A 556 -6.58 12.76 -9.46
CA VAL A 556 -5.67 13.82 -8.99
C VAL A 556 -5.51 14.89 -10.07
N ALA A 557 -6.00 16.09 -9.78
CA ALA A 557 -5.89 17.24 -10.68
C ALA A 557 -4.43 17.63 -10.94
N HIS A 558 -4.14 18.18 -12.12
CA HIS A 558 -2.78 18.62 -12.47
C HIS A 558 -2.19 19.63 -11.46
N ALA A 559 -2.99 20.63 -11.04
CA ALA A 559 -2.56 21.63 -10.07
C ALA A 559 -2.17 21.04 -8.70
N GLU A 560 -2.83 19.95 -8.30
CA GLU A 560 -2.52 19.26 -7.06
C GLU A 560 -1.21 18.47 -7.15
N ALA A 561 -1.00 17.77 -8.28
CA ALA A 561 0.27 17.10 -8.57
C ALA A 561 1.43 18.11 -8.60
N MET A 562 1.22 19.30 -9.19
CA MET A 562 2.21 20.38 -9.20
C MET A 562 2.53 20.91 -7.80
N THR A 563 1.51 21.17 -6.97
CA THR A 563 1.70 21.55 -5.56
C THR A 563 2.58 20.54 -4.83
N ARG A 564 2.40 19.23 -5.08
CA ARG A 564 3.24 18.18 -4.50
C ARG A 564 4.68 18.25 -4.99
N VAL A 565 4.91 18.45 -6.29
CA VAL A 565 6.26 18.62 -6.84
C VAL A 565 6.95 19.82 -6.20
N GLU A 566 6.25 20.97 -6.11
CA GLU A 566 6.74 22.19 -5.48
C GLU A 566 7.15 22.00 -4.02
N GLN A 567 6.39 21.22 -3.24
CA GLN A 567 6.75 20.89 -1.85
C GLN A 567 8.07 20.13 -1.78
N VAL A 568 8.31 19.21 -2.72
CA VAL A 568 9.57 18.46 -2.80
C VAL A 568 10.72 19.38 -3.25
N VAL A 569 10.49 20.25 -4.23
CA VAL A 569 11.49 21.23 -4.71
C VAL A 569 11.96 22.17 -3.59
N ARG A 570 11.03 22.67 -2.75
CA ARG A 570 11.37 23.45 -1.53
C ARG A 570 12.26 22.70 -0.54
N SER A 571 12.27 21.38 -0.61
CA SER A 571 13.01 20.50 0.30
C SER A 571 14.32 19.98 -0.28
N LEU A 572 14.68 20.38 -1.51
CA LEU A 572 15.92 19.99 -2.18
C LEU A 572 17.15 20.48 -1.41
N ILE A 573 17.14 21.76 -1.02
CA ILE A 573 18.19 22.40 -0.23
C ILE A 573 17.50 23.20 0.89
N LYS A 574 17.48 22.65 2.11
CA LYS A 574 16.75 23.24 3.26
C LYS A 574 17.54 24.32 4.01
N GLY A 575 18.79 24.55 3.64
CA GLY A 575 19.67 25.56 4.20
C GLY A 575 21.05 25.42 3.58
N SER A 576 21.76 26.52 3.39
CA SER A 576 23.13 26.53 2.88
C SER A 576 24.00 27.46 3.71
N SER A 577 25.22 27.00 3.99
CA SER A 577 26.23 27.83 4.66
C SER A 577 26.74 28.96 3.77
N VAL A 578 26.65 28.79 2.44
CA VAL A 578 27.18 29.71 1.43
C VAL A 578 26.06 30.54 0.81
N PHE A 579 24.94 29.92 0.46
CA PHE A 579 23.85 30.56 -0.27
C PHE A 579 22.66 30.90 0.64
N ASP A 580 21.94 31.97 0.30
CA ASP A 580 20.53 32.10 0.65
C ASP A 580 19.68 31.49 -0.47
N VAL A 581 18.92 30.45 -0.13
CA VAL A 581 18.22 29.61 -1.10
C VAL A 581 16.79 30.10 -1.29
N HIS A 582 16.41 30.34 -2.54
CA HIS A 582 15.07 30.76 -2.95
C HIS A 582 14.43 29.66 -3.79
N PRO A 583 13.60 28.78 -3.21
CA PRO A 583 12.97 27.71 -3.95
C PRO A 583 11.76 28.18 -4.77
N ASN A 584 11.46 27.45 -5.85
CA ASN A 584 10.30 27.65 -6.72
C ASN A 584 10.22 29.05 -7.35
N ILE A 585 11.34 29.58 -7.84
CA ILE A 585 11.33 30.86 -8.57
C ILE A 585 10.85 30.64 -10.01
N ASP A 586 9.91 31.46 -10.47
CA ASP A 586 9.39 31.45 -11.85
C ASP A 586 9.92 32.63 -12.68
N ASN A 587 10.39 33.69 -12.01
CA ASN A 587 10.86 34.91 -12.63
C ASN A 587 12.04 35.54 -11.86
N SER A 588 12.65 36.55 -12.46
CA SER A 588 13.85 37.20 -11.93
C SER A 588 13.60 37.97 -10.63
N GLU A 589 12.38 38.38 -10.29
CA GLU A 589 12.09 39.11 -9.03
C GLU A 589 12.19 38.23 -7.78
N GLY A 590 12.04 36.91 -7.95
CA GLY A 590 12.13 35.91 -6.89
C GLY A 590 13.51 35.82 -6.22
N ILE A 591 14.54 36.46 -6.80
CA ILE A 591 15.87 36.57 -6.21
C ILE A 591 16.10 38.02 -5.76
N PRO A 592 16.45 38.28 -4.49
CA PRO A 592 16.75 39.63 -4.02
C PRO A 592 18.05 40.19 -4.66
N ASP A 593 18.24 41.50 -4.62
CA ASP A 593 19.47 42.18 -5.04
C ASP A 593 20.07 42.95 -3.86
N LYS A 594 21.35 43.34 -3.96
CA LYS A 594 22.11 44.05 -2.91
C LYS A 594 22.25 43.29 -1.59
N THR A 595 22.21 41.96 -1.63
CA THR A 595 22.39 41.10 -0.47
C THR A 595 23.88 40.77 -0.27
N PRO A 596 24.41 40.80 0.97
CA PRO A 596 25.83 40.52 1.22
C PRO A 596 26.22 39.05 1.01
N LYS A 597 25.24 38.13 1.04
CA LYS A 597 25.44 36.70 0.84
C LYS A 597 25.06 36.29 -0.60
N PRO A 598 25.74 35.31 -1.22
CA PRO A 598 25.31 34.72 -2.48
C PRO A 598 23.87 34.20 -2.43
N GLN A 599 23.12 34.36 -3.52
CA GLN A 599 21.73 33.94 -3.66
C GLN A 599 21.65 32.75 -4.63
N LEU A 600 20.97 31.68 -4.23
CA LEU A 600 20.71 30.50 -5.07
C LEU A 600 19.21 30.37 -5.34
N GLY A 601 18.79 30.68 -6.56
CA GLY A 601 17.43 30.48 -7.03
C GLY A 601 17.21 29.07 -7.58
N ILE A 602 16.27 28.30 -7.03
CA ILE A 602 15.87 27.00 -7.58
C ILE A 602 14.63 27.23 -8.44
N LEU A 603 14.74 27.04 -9.76
CA LEU A 603 13.64 27.31 -10.68
C LEU A 603 12.43 26.43 -10.38
N ALA A 604 11.25 27.02 -10.48
CA ALA A 604 9.99 26.30 -10.41
C ALA A 604 9.92 25.25 -11.52
N PHE A 605 9.43 24.07 -11.19
CA PHE A 605 9.39 22.93 -12.12
C PHE A 605 8.54 23.21 -13.37
N GLU A 606 7.56 24.12 -13.28
CA GLU A 606 6.70 24.43 -14.43
C GLU A 606 7.39 25.23 -15.52
N VAL A 607 8.47 25.96 -15.19
CA VAL A 607 9.18 26.86 -16.11
C VAL A 607 9.74 26.06 -17.28
N GLU A 608 9.12 26.23 -18.45
CA GLU A 608 9.52 25.53 -19.67
C GLU A 608 10.72 26.17 -20.35
N GLU A 609 10.82 27.51 -20.30
CA GLU A 609 11.91 28.26 -20.90
C GLU A 609 12.39 29.38 -19.97
N MET A 610 13.70 29.62 -19.96
CA MET A 610 14.30 30.71 -19.21
C MET A 610 15.53 31.31 -19.91
N ASP A 611 15.71 32.63 -19.79
CA ASP A 611 16.93 33.33 -20.20
C ASP A 611 17.84 33.62 -18.99
N PRO A 612 19.03 33.01 -18.90
CA PRO A 612 19.93 33.21 -17.77
C PRO A 612 20.33 34.66 -17.55
N SER A 613 20.50 35.39 -18.64
CA SER A 613 21.01 36.76 -18.62
C SER A 613 19.98 37.67 -17.94
N HIS A 614 18.70 37.44 -18.21
CA HIS A 614 17.61 38.17 -17.55
C HIS A 614 17.62 38.00 -16.03
N PHE A 615 17.88 36.79 -15.50
CA PHE A 615 17.93 36.56 -14.06
C PHE A 615 19.18 37.15 -13.40
N ILE A 616 20.33 37.09 -14.05
CA ILE A 616 21.62 37.55 -13.49
C ILE A 616 21.78 39.07 -13.62
N GLU A 617 21.36 39.66 -14.74
CA GLU A 617 21.55 41.07 -15.04
C GLU A 617 20.38 41.95 -14.57
N ARG A 618 19.19 41.37 -14.36
CA ARG A 618 17.97 42.12 -14.02
C ARG A 618 17.14 41.50 -12.91
N ARG A 619 16.41 42.36 -12.21
CA ARG A 619 15.36 42.02 -11.25
C ARG A 619 14.08 42.73 -11.71
N GLY A 620 13.19 41.99 -12.38
CA GLY A 620 12.15 42.61 -13.18
C GLY A 620 12.78 43.52 -14.24
N ASP A 621 12.31 44.77 -14.33
CA ASP A 621 12.86 45.75 -15.28
C ASP A 621 14.14 46.45 -14.79
N ALA A 622 14.50 46.31 -13.52
CA ALA A 622 15.65 46.99 -12.93
C ALA A 622 16.96 46.22 -13.16
N VAL A 623 18.04 46.94 -13.51
CA VAL A 623 19.38 46.35 -13.63
C VAL A 623 19.91 45.99 -12.23
N ARG A 624 20.34 44.74 -12.05
CA ARG A 624 20.94 44.26 -10.81
C ARG A 624 22.30 44.88 -10.58
N GLN A 625 22.57 45.25 -9.33
CA GLN A 625 23.89 45.73 -8.93
C GLN A 625 24.79 44.57 -8.53
N TYR A 626 24.31 43.63 -7.71
CA TYR A 626 25.14 42.54 -7.19
C TYR A 626 25.05 41.30 -8.09
N GLN A 627 25.36 41.49 -9.37
CA GLN A 627 25.23 40.46 -10.40
C GLN A 627 26.10 39.23 -10.12
N ASN A 628 27.25 39.39 -9.44
CA ASN A 628 28.15 38.29 -9.12
C ASN A 628 27.60 37.35 -8.03
N GLN A 629 26.51 37.73 -7.36
CA GLN A 629 25.91 36.99 -6.26
C GLN A 629 24.73 36.11 -6.70
N VAL A 630 24.40 36.04 -8.00
CA VAL A 630 23.20 35.34 -8.49
C VAL A 630 23.56 33.98 -9.09
N PHE A 631 23.03 32.93 -8.47
CA PHE A 631 23.17 31.53 -8.91
C PHE A 631 21.78 30.93 -9.13
N LEU A 632 21.65 30.06 -10.13
CA LEU A 632 20.40 29.36 -10.41
C LEU A 632 20.62 27.86 -10.51
N LEU A 633 19.62 27.10 -10.07
CA LEU A 633 19.53 25.67 -10.28
C LEU A 633 18.25 25.35 -11.06
N ALA A 634 18.43 24.82 -12.28
CA ALA A 634 17.34 24.49 -13.18
C ALA A 634 17.18 22.97 -13.36
N PRO A 635 15.94 22.48 -13.55
CA PRO A 635 15.70 21.09 -13.92
C PRO A 635 16.07 20.85 -15.40
N SER A 636 16.33 19.58 -15.74
CA SER A 636 16.69 19.18 -17.11
C SER A 636 15.59 19.46 -18.13
N THR A 637 14.35 19.56 -17.64
CA THR A 637 13.14 19.83 -18.39
C THR A 637 12.96 21.29 -18.78
N THR A 638 13.81 22.20 -18.30
CA THR A 638 13.76 23.62 -18.66
C THR A 638 14.69 23.91 -19.82
N HIS A 639 14.16 24.53 -20.87
CA HIS A 639 14.91 25.04 -22.00
C HIS A 639 15.67 26.31 -21.58
N ILE A 640 17.00 26.24 -21.59
CA ILE A 640 17.85 27.40 -21.29
C ILE A 640 18.16 28.11 -22.60
N ALA A 641 17.84 29.41 -22.67
CA ALA A 641 18.08 30.23 -23.86
C ALA A 641 19.55 30.14 -24.31
N GLY A 642 19.75 29.98 -25.62
CA GLY A 642 21.08 29.78 -26.22
C GLY A 642 21.56 28.32 -26.27
N THR A 643 20.80 27.36 -25.72
CA THR A 643 21.06 25.92 -25.91
C THR A 643 20.22 25.36 -27.06
N THR A 644 20.72 24.35 -27.77
CA THR A 644 19.95 23.67 -28.84
C THR A 644 19.45 22.32 -28.34
N TRP A 645 18.16 22.07 -28.48
CA TRP A 645 17.56 20.76 -28.21
C TRP A 645 17.36 19.99 -29.52
N THR A 646 17.83 18.75 -29.55
CA THR A 646 17.47 17.80 -30.61
C THR A 646 16.07 17.25 -30.35
N GLU A 647 15.39 16.76 -31.39
CA GLU A 647 14.06 16.14 -31.26
C GLU A 647 14.05 15.00 -30.21
N SER A 648 15.10 14.18 -30.21
CA SER A 648 15.29 13.13 -29.20
C SER A 648 15.36 13.67 -27.77
N ARG A 649 16.02 14.81 -27.57
CA ARG A 649 16.12 15.45 -26.25
C ARG A 649 14.77 16.01 -25.82
N THR A 650 14.04 16.69 -26.71
CA THR A 650 12.71 17.22 -26.43
C THR A 650 11.74 16.11 -25.99
N HIS A 651 11.70 14.99 -26.70
CA HIS A 651 10.88 13.84 -26.30
C HIS A 651 11.31 13.24 -24.96
N GLN A 652 12.61 13.15 -24.70
CA GLN A 652 13.12 12.65 -23.43
C GLN A 652 12.70 13.54 -22.27
N GLU A 653 12.86 14.86 -22.37
CA GLU A 653 12.52 15.79 -21.30
C GLU A 653 11.01 15.89 -21.08
N HIS A 654 10.18 15.81 -22.13
CA HIS A 654 8.73 15.67 -21.96
C HIS A 654 8.37 14.39 -21.19
N ARG A 655 9.02 13.25 -21.48
CA ARG A 655 8.82 12.00 -20.74
C ARG A 655 9.24 12.15 -19.28
N THR A 656 10.38 12.79 -19.00
CA THR A 656 10.84 13.09 -17.64
C THR A 656 9.78 13.91 -16.88
N ARG A 657 9.24 14.95 -17.52
CA ARG A 657 8.19 15.79 -16.92
C ARG A 657 6.93 14.99 -16.58
N GLN A 658 6.43 14.20 -17.54
CA GLN A 658 5.26 13.35 -17.32
C GLN A 658 5.49 12.27 -16.26
N ASN A 659 6.70 11.71 -16.20
CA ASN A 659 7.07 10.73 -15.19
C ASN A 659 7.03 11.34 -13.77
N ILE A 660 7.62 12.52 -13.56
CA ILE A 660 7.58 13.22 -12.26
C ILE A 660 6.15 13.51 -11.84
N LEU A 661 5.30 14.00 -12.75
CA LEU A 661 3.88 14.23 -12.47
C LEU A 661 3.13 12.94 -12.12
N THR A 662 3.44 11.84 -12.80
CA THR A 662 2.84 10.51 -12.52
C THR A 662 3.27 10.02 -11.14
N LEU A 663 4.54 10.16 -10.78
CA LEU A 663 5.05 9.83 -9.44
C LEU A 663 4.41 10.72 -8.35
N ALA A 664 4.14 11.99 -8.64
CA ALA A 664 3.43 12.88 -7.73
C ALA A 664 1.98 12.44 -7.51
N ARG A 665 1.25 12.09 -8.58
CA ARG A 665 -0.11 11.53 -8.48
C ARG A 665 -0.14 10.23 -7.68
N LYS A 666 0.83 9.34 -7.90
CA LYS A 666 1.01 8.09 -7.15
C LYS A 666 1.27 8.33 -5.66
N ALA A 667 2.09 9.33 -5.31
CA ALA A 667 2.32 9.68 -3.91
C ALA A 667 1.04 10.21 -3.23
N ILE A 668 0.30 11.09 -3.92
CA ILE A 668 -0.98 11.64 -3.44
C ILE A 668 -2.03 10.52 -3.29
N SER A 669 -2.08 9.58 -4.24
CA SER A 669 -3.08 8.50 -4.20
C SER A 669 -2.88 7.58 -3.00
N LEU A 670 -1.64 7.24 -2.69
CA LEU A 670 -1.27 6.43 -1.52
C LEU A 670 -1.64 7.13 -0.22
N GLU A 671 -1.42 8.44 -0.12
CA GLU A 671 -1.79 9.22 1.07
C GLU A 671 -3.30 9.33 1.25
N ARG A 672 -4.04 9.66 0.18
CA ARG A 672 -5.52 9.71 0.22
C ARG A 672 -6.13 8.39 0.64
N LEU A 673 -5.62 7.28 0.10
CA LEU A 673 -6.08 5.94 0.48
C LEU A 673 -5.74 5.62 1.94
N LYS A 674 -4.58 6.06 2.44
CA LYS A 674 -4.17 5.85 3.83
C LYS A 674 -4.98 6.68 4.82
N GLU A 675 -5.35 7.91 4.46
CA GLU A 675 -6.11 8.83 5.32
C GLU A 675 -7.58 8.43 5.45
N ASN A 676 -8.23 8.02 4.36
CA ASN A 676 -9.65 7.69 4.34
C ASN A 676 -9.91 6.37 3.60
N PRO A 677 -9.45 5.22 4.11
CA PRO A 677 -9.58 3.93 3.42
C PRO A 677 -11.03 3.47 3.24
N GLU A 678 -11.91 3.82 4.18
CA GLU A 678 -13.33 3.45 4.16
C GLU A 678 -14.08 4.05 2.97
N ASN A 679 -13.70 5.25 2.50
CA ASN A 679 -14.29 5.89 1.32
C ASN A 679 -14.08 5.08 0.03
N TRP A 680 -13.14 4.15 0.04
CA TRP A 680 -12.76 3.31 -1.10
C TRP A 680 -13.02 1.82 -0.83
N GLY A 681 -13.77 1.49 0.24
CA GLY A 681 -14.10 0.12 0.59
C GLY A 681 -12.90 -0.71 1.10
N VAL A 682 -11.81 -0.05 1.51
CA VAL A 682 -10.60 -0.72 2.03
C VAL A 682 -10.63 -0.70 3.55
N SER A 683 -10.28 -1.83 4.19
CA SER A 683 -10.14 -1.88 5.65
C SER A 683 -8.76 -1.42 6.10
N HIS A 684 -8.64 -0.88 7.31
CA HIS A 684 -7.35 -0.52 7.89
C HIS A 684 -6.36 -1.69 7.96
N GLU A 685 -6.85 -2.92 8.14
CA GLU A 685 -6.03 -4.13 8.18
C GLU A 685 -5.43 -4.48 6.80
N GLN A 686 -6.17 -4.24 5.72
CA GLN A 686 -5.66 -4.45 4.36
C GLN A 686 -4.49 -3.50 4.03
N LEU A 687 -4.48 -2.30 4.60
CA LEU A 687 -3.35 -1.36 4.51
C LEU A 687 -2.14 -1.79 5.36
N GLN A 688 -2.30 -2.75 6.28
CA GLN A 688 -1.19 -3.29 7.08
C GLN A 688 -0.40 -4.38 6.35
N LYS A 689 -0.90 -4.90 5.21
CA LYS A 689 -0.21 -5.89 4.38
C LYS A 689 1.12 -5.33 3.86
N GLY A 690 2.13 -6.21 3.77
CA GLY A 690 3.52 -5.84 3.44
C GLY A 690 3.67 -5.03 2.15
N GLU A 691 2.98 -5.43 1.07
CA GLU A 691 3.06 -4.76 -0.23
C GLU A 691 2.62 -3.29 -0.20
N PHE A 692 1.51 -2.96 0.47
CA PHE A 692 1.04 -1.57 0.57
C PHE A 692 1.99 -0.73 1.42
N LYS A 693 2.43 -1.24 2.58
CA LYS A 693 3.39 -0.54 3.44
C LYS A 693 4.70 -0.25 2.72
N GLU A 694 5.22 -1.22 2.00
CA GLU A 694 6.46 -1.08 1.24
C GLU A 694 6.29 -0.03 0.12
N ARG A 695 5.18 -0.09 -0.62
CA ARG A 695 4.88 0.88 -1.69
C ARG A 695 4.67 2.30 -1.14
N ALA A 696 3.93 2.44 -0.04
CA ALA A 696 3.70 3.71 0.64
C ALA A 696 5.00 4.31 1.22
N ALA A 697 5.92 3.47 1.70
CA ALA A 697 7.24 3.91 2.17
C ALA A 697 8.18 4.32 1.02
N LYS A 698 8.13 3.63 -0.12
CA LYS A 698 9.00 3.90 -1.28
C LYS A 698 8.56 5.11 -2.11
N SER A 699 7.26 5.33 -2.28
CA SER A 699 6.75 6.34 -3.22
C SER A 699 7.26 7.78 -3.00
N PRO A 700 7.37 8.30 -1.75
CA PRO A 700 7.94 9.62 -1.53
C PRO A 700 9.43 9.70 -1.91
N ALA A 701 10.18 8.63 -1.69
CA ALA A 701 11.59 8.54 -2.04
C ALA A 701 11.78 8.47 -3.58
N GLU A 702 10.93 7.72 -4.29
CA GLU A 702 10.92 7.64 -5.76
C GLU A 702 10.68 9.03 -6.38
N LEU A 703 9.66 9.75 -5.91
CA LEU A 703 9.36 11.11 -6.37
C LEU A 703 10.53 12.07 -6.10
N ARG A 704 11.08 12.04 -4.88
CA ARG A 704 12.24 12.87 -4.52
C ARG A 704 13.43 12.57 -5.42
N THR A 705 13.74 11.29 -5.65
CA THR A 705 14.86 10.88 -6.50
C THR A 705 14.71 11.40 -7.93
N ALA A 706 13.51 11.25 -8.51
CA ALA A 706 13.24 11.74 -9.87
C ALA A 706 13.37 13.27 -9.97
N ILE A 707 12.98 14.01 -8.93
CA ILE A 707 13.14 15.47 -8.87
C ILE A 707 14.63 15.82 -8.68
N ASP A 708 15.33 15.23 -7.70
CA ASP A 708 16.76 15.43 -7.47
C ASP A 708 17.59 15.19 -8.74
N GLU A 709 17.28 14.14 -9.50
CA GLU A 709 17.94 13.82 -10.78
C GLU A 709 17.63 14.83 -11.89
N SER A 710 16.45 15.45 -11.87
CA SER A 710 16.08 16.48 -12.83
C SER A 710 16.82 17.79 -12.55
N TYR A 711 16.97 18.21 -11.30
CA TYR A 711 17.63 19.47 -10.91
C TYR A 711 19.16 19.38 -10.98
N ARG A 712 19.70 19.61 -12.19
CA ARG A 712 21.12 19.37 -12.49
C ARG A 712 21.83 20.48 -13.26
N PHE A 713 21.13 21.51 -13.75
CA PHE A 713 21.78 22.62 -14.44
C PHE A 713 22.06 23.77 -13.47
N LEU A 714 23.34 23.95 -13.15
CA LEU A 714 23.83 25.08 -12.35
C LEU A 714 24.20 26.23 -13.29
N ILE A 715 23.66 27.41 -13.02
CA ILE A 715 23.84 28.61 -13.85
C ILE A 715 24.37 29.75 -12.98
N TYR A 716 25.41 30.44 -13.43
CA TYR A 716 26.07 31.49 -12.65
C TYR A 716 26.91 32.43 -13.54
N PRO A 717 27.28 33.63 -13.05
CA PRO A 717 28.26 34.49 -13.72
C PRO A 717 29.67 33.88 -13.59
N GLY A 718 30.30 33.53 -14.71
CA GLY A 718 31.63 32.93 -14.71
C GLY A 718 32.77 33.94 -14.81
N ARG A 719 33.91 33.59 -14.24
CA ARG A 719 35.12 34.42 -14.22
C ARG A 719 35.69 34.71 -15.61
N GLU A 720 35.48 33.80 -16.56
CA GLU A 720 36.00 33.93 -17.93
C GLU A 720 35.18 34.95 -18.73
N GLY A 721 35.59 36.22 -18.65
CA GLY A 721 34.95 37.33 -19.36
C GLY A 721 33.62 37.80 -18.77
N GLY A 722 33.23 37.34 -17.59
CA GLY A 722 31.98 37.75 -16.91
C GLY A 722 30.71 37.26 -17.60
N ARG A 723 30.81 36.22 -18.43
CA ARG A 723 29.68 35.64 -19.18
C ARG A 723 28.88 34.71 -18.28
N VAL A 724 27.60 34.53 -18.61
CA VAL A 724 26.78 33.49 -17.99
C VAL A 724 27.36 32.11 -18.36
N VAL A 725 27.58 31.29 -17.34
CA VAL A 725 28.01 29.91 -17.46
C VAL A 725 26.85 28.99 -17.10
N VAL A 726 26.67 27.93 -17.88
CA VAL A 726 25.73 26.83 -17.61
C VAL A 726 26.55 25.55 -17.45
N ARG A 727 26.40 24.86 -16.33
CA ARG A 727 27.05 23.59 -16.03
C ARG A 727 26.04 22.51 -15.74
N ASP A 728 26.26 21.34 -16.34
CA ASP A 728 25.51 20.13 -16.03
C ASP A 728 26.24 19.35 -14.95
N LEU A 729 25.61 19.22 -13.77
CA LEU A 729 26.15 18.49 -12.62
C LEU A 729 26.07 16.96 -12.76
N GLY A 730 25.55 16.44 -13.88
CA GLY A 730 25.41 15.01 -14.15
C GLY A 730 24.17 14.36 -13.53
N LYS A 731 23.85 13.12 -13.97
CA LYS A 731 22.91 12.24 -13.25
C LYS A 731 23.65 11.65 -12.06
N ARG A 732 23.19 11.94 -10.86
CA ARG A 732 23.81 11.43 -9.63
C ARG A 732 23.28 10.02 -9.39
N GLY A 733 24.17 9.04 -9.28
CA GLY A 733 23.82 7.62 -9.26
C GLY A 733 22.87 7.26 -8.10
N THR A 734 21.84 6.48 -8.43
CA THR A 734 20.97 5.75 -7.50
C THR A 734 21.75 4.67 -6.76
N GLY A 735 21.66 4.63 -5.42
CA GLY A 735 22.12 3.51 -4.61
C GLY A 735 21.21 3.27 -3.39
N PRO A 736 20.87 2.01 -3.05
CA PRO A 736 19.98 1.65 -1.93
C PRO A 736 20.70 1.70 -0.58
N THR A 737 21.36 2.81 -0.26
CA THR A 737 21.99 3.07 1.03
C THR A 737 21.55 4.43 1.56
N ALA A 738 20.26 4.54 1.89
CA ALA A 738 19.75 5.54 2.84
C ALA A 738 20.18 5.20 4.28
N GLY A 739 21.42 4.73 4.45
CA GLY A 739 21.99 4.20 5.69
C GLY A 739 23.49 3.98 5.53
N GLY A 740 24.22 5.00 5.07
CA GLY A 740 25.69 4.96 4.95
C GLY A 740 26.21 5.84 3.82
N SER A 741 26.92 6.92 4.19
CA SER A 741 27.69 7.86 3.38
C SER A 741 28.21 7.34 2.03
N GLY A 742 27.81 7.96 0.91
CA GLY A 742 28.39 7.63 -0.40
C GLY A 742 27.87 8.40 -1.62
N GLY A 743 26.76 9.15 -1.52
CA GLY A 743 26.31 10.08 -2.56
C GLY A 743 26.52 11.53 -2.11
N MET A 744 27.10 12.38 -2.96
CA MET A 744 27.30 13.80 -2.67
C MET A 744 25.97 14.56 -2.73
N HIS A 745 25.59 15.29 -1.68
CA HIS A 745 24.34 16.04 -1.64
C HIS A 745 24.28 17.12 -2.74
N LEU A 746 23.07 17.60 -3.08
CA LEU A 746 22.84 18.60 -4.15
C LEU A 746 23.76 19.81 -4.02
N GLU A 747 23.76 20.41 -2.82
CA GLU A 747 24.61 21.53 -2.43
C GLU A 747 26.10 21.20 -2.51
N ASP A 748 26.54 20.06 -1.97
CA ASP A 748 27.96 19.67 -1.98
C ASP A 748 28.52 19.63 -3.40
N ALA A 749 27.76 19.11 -4.36
CA ALA A 749 28.22 19.08 -5.76
C ALA A 749 28.20 20.47 -6.42
N ILE A 750 27.29 21.38 -6.02
CA ILE A 750 27.34 22.78 -6.46
C ILE A 750 28.64 23.42 -5.95
N LEU A 751 28.92 23.28 -4.65
CA LEU A 751 30.12 23.85 -4.03
C LEU A 751 31.40 23.25 -4.62
N LYS A 752 31.43 21.93 -4.85
CA LYS A 752 32.54 21.25 -5.51
C LYS A 752 32.74 21.76 -6.94
N GLN A 753 31.69 21.84 -7.74
CA GLN A 753 31.77 22.35 -9.12
C GLN A 753 32.35 23.77 -9.16
N LEU A 754 31.87 24.65 -8.28
CA LEU A 754 32.36 26.03 -8.19
C LEU A 754 33.81 26.10 -7.67
N ALA A 755 34.19 25.24 -6.72
CA ALA A 755 35.55 25.20 -6.20
C ALA A 755 36.56 24.67 -7.25
N ASP A 756 36.20 23.60 -7.97
CA ASP A 756 37.02 22.98 -9.01
C ASP A 756 37.28 23.95 -10.18
N GLU A 757 36.27 24.75 -10.56
CA GLU A 757 36.41 25.82 -11.57
C GLU A 757 37.06 27.10 -11.02
N GLY A 758 37.32 27.17 -9.71
CA GLY A 758 37.89 28.35 -9.04
C GLY A 758 36.93 29.53 -8.90
N GLU A 759 35.64 29.31 -9.12
CA GLU A 759 34.57 30.29 -8.95
C GLU A 759 34.26 30.55 -7.46
N LEU A 760 34.65 29.61 -6.57
CA LEU A 760 34.50 29.71 -5.13
C LEU A 760 35.85 29.68 -4.41
N ILE A 761 36.13 30.69 -3.59
CA ILE A 761 37.24 30.69 -2.63
C ILE A 761 36.74 30.06 -1.32
N THR A 762 37.26 28.87 -1.02
CA THR A 762 36.97 28.11 0.21
C THR A 762 37.93 28.48 1.34
N ASP A 763 37.62 28.07 2.57
CA ASP A 763 38.51 28.23 3.73
C ASP A 763 39.93 27.66 3.45
N GLU A 764 40.02 26.50 2.78
CA GLU A 764 41.29 25.85 2.43
C GLU A 764 42.08 26.67 1.40
N ARG A 765 41.40 27.27 0.42
CA ARG A 765 42.05 28.03 -0.65
C ARG A 765 42.42 29.45 -0.26
N ALA A 766 41.70 30.07 0.69
CA ALA A 766 41.86 31.48 1.04
C ALA A 766 43.29 31.88 1.47
N SER A 767 44.05 30.95 2.05
CA SER A 767 45.44 31.19 2.51
C SER A 767 46.52 30.71 1.52
N THR A 768 46.12 30.12 0.39
CA THR A 768 47.05 29.53 -0.58
C THR A 768 47.75 30.59 -1.43
N ALA A 769 48.99 30.31 -1.85
CA ALA A 769 49.74 31.21 -2.73
C ALA A 769 49.04 31.42 -4.09
N GLU A 770 48.35 30.40 -4.59
CA GLU A 770 47.59 30.46 -5.85
C GLU A 770 46.42 31.46 -5.74
N ALA A 771 45.58 31.33 -4.70
CA ALA A 771 44.45 32.22 -4.49
C ALA A 771 44.89 33.68 -4.26
N ILE A 772 45.96 33.87 -3.48
CA ILE A 772 46.51 35.22 -3.22
C ILE A 772 47.08 35.83 -4.50
N THR A 773 47.76 35.06 -5.34
CA THR A 773 48.27 35.54 -6.63
C THR A 773 47.14 35.91 -7.58
N LEU A 774 46.09 35.08 -7.63
CA LEU A 774 44.90 35.35 -8.41
C LEU A 774 44.19 36.63 -7.96
N LEU A 775 43.89 36.73 -6.67
CA LEU A 775 43.18 37.88 -6.10
C LEU A 775 44.03 39.15 -6.17
N GLY A 776 45.35 39.06 -6.01
CA GLY A 776 46.26 40.19 -6.20
C GLY A 776 46.17 40.80 -7.60
N LYS A 777 46.11 39.97 -8.66
CA LYS A 777 45.88 40.45 -10.03
C LYS A 777 44.53 41.16 -10.17
N LEU A 778 43.49 40.66 -9.51
CA LEU A 778 42.15 41.28 -9.55
C LEU A 778 42.08 42.58 -8.74
N PHE A 779 42.73 42.63 -7.58
CA PHE A 779 42.72 43.78 -6.67
C PHE A 779 43.45 44.98 -7.30
N PHE A 780 44.62 44.73 -7.91
CA PHE A 780 45.50 45.78 -8.45
C PHE A 780 45.44 45.95 -9.96
N ASP A 781 44.50 45.28 -10.65
CA ASP A 781 44.34 45.27 -12.11
C ASP A 781 44.85 46.55 -12.81
N SER A 782 44.22 47.70 -12.53
CA SER A 782 44.62 49.03 -13.03
C SER A 782 45.01 50.04 -11.92
N LEU A 783 45.09 49.59 -10.67
CA LEU A 783 45.25 50.44 -9.50
C LEU A 783 46.47 50.03 -8.69
N LYS A 784 47.21 51.02 -8.17
CA LYS A 784 48.36 50.78 -7.27
C LYS A 784 47.97 50.78 -5.79
N GLN A 785 46.78 51.28 -5.49
CA GLN A 785 46.16 51.33 -4.17
C GLN A 785 44.64 51.15 -4.29
N VAL A 786 44.03 50.41 -3.35
CA VAL A 786 42.59 50.16 -3.27
C VAL A 786 42.09 50.21 -1.83
N ASN A 787 40.87 50.69 -1.60
CA ASN A 787 40.24 50.62 -0.29
C ASN A 787 39.63 49.23 -0.08
N VAL A 788 39.65 48.72 1.15
CA VAL A 788 39.05 47.42 1.48
C VAL A 788 37.53 47.44 1.30
N SER A 789 36.86 48.55 1.61
CA SER A 789 35.43 48.75 1.34
C SER A 789 35.06 48.51 -0.13
N ASP A 790 35.90 49.00 -1.05
CA ASP A 790 35.68 48.86 -2.49
C ASP A 790 35.88 47.41 -2.94
N LEU A 791 36.77 46.66 -2.28
CA LEU A 791 36.97 45.24 -2.56
C LEU A 791 35.72 44.44 -2.18
N ILE A 792 35.12 44.71 -1.01
CA ILE A 792 33.88 44.06 -0.57
C ILE A 792 32.77 44.25 -1.62
N GLU A 793 32.60 45.47 -2.13
CA GLU A 793 31.62 45.76 -3.18
C GLU A 793 31.96 45.08 -4.52
N ARG A 794 33.25 45.04 -4.90
CA ARG A 794 33.70 44.39 -6.14
C ARG A 794 33.42 42.88 -6.15
N PHE A 795 33.59 42.19 -5.03
CA PHE A 795 33.23 40.77 -4.90
C PHE A 795 31.75 40.50 -5.22
N ALA A 796 30.87 41.47 -4.95
CA ALA A 796 29.43 41.34 -5.23
C ALA A 796 29.03 41.81 -6.64
N THR A 797 29.74 42.80 -7.20
CA THR A 797 29.35 43.48 -8.45
C THR A 797 30.10 42.98 -9.69
N ARG A 798 31.34 42.50 -9.55
CA ARG A 798 32.20 42.10 -10.67
C ARG A 798 32.01 40.63 -11.02
N ARG A 799 31.27 40.34 -12.10
CA ARG A 799 31.02 38.99 -12.62
C ARG A 799 32.27 38.16 -12.94
N ASN A 800 33.41 38.81 -13.15
CA ASN A 800 34.67 38.15 -13.44
C ASN A 800 35.50 37.81 -12.18
N TRP A 801 34.94 38.02 -10.98
CA TRP A 801 35.59 37.72 -9.71
C TRP A 801 35.00 36.45 -9.09
N PRO A 802 35.80 35.64 -8.39
CA PRO A 802 35.25 34.52 -7.63
C PRO A 802 34.37 35.02 -6.49
N ILE A 803 33.46 34.18 -6.00
CA ILE A 803 32.74 34.41 -4.75
C ILE A 803 33.51 33.84 -3.56
N LEU A 804 33.20 34.35 -2.36
CA LEU A 804 33.76 33.86 -1.11
C LEU A 804 32.76 32.92 -0.44
N GLN A 805 33.24 31.78 0.07
CA GLN A 805 32.40 30.85 0.84
C GLN A 805 31.74 31.53 2.05
N ARG A 806 32.46 32.47 2.67
CA ARG A 806 31.93 33.39 3.69
C ARG A 806 32.66 34.74 3.61
N PRO A 807 32.00 35.87 3.88
CA PRO A 807 32.61 37.20 3.76
C PRO A 807 33.90 37.38 4.59
N ALA A 808 33.98 36.74 5.76
CA ALA A 808 35.14 36.79 6.64
C ALA A 808 36.44 36.25 6.00
N LEU A 809 36.35 35.42 4.95
CA LEU A 809 37.53 34.94 4.23
C LEU A 809 38.34 36.04 3.57
N LEU A 810 37.70 37.18 3.24
CA LEU A 810 38.44 38.32 2.73
C LEU A 810 39.49 38.78 3.74
N ALA A 811 39.17 38.86 5.04
CA ALA A 811 40.15 39.23 6.07
C ALA A 811 41.36 38.30 6.05
N THR A 812 41.12 36.99 5.96
CA THR A 812 42.17 35.97 5.84
C THR A 812 43.04 36.20 4.61
N VAL A 813 42.42 36.41 3.44
CA VAL A 813 43.15 36.71 2.19
C VAL A 813 44.01 37.96 2.37
N LEU A 814 43.45 39.04 2.90
CA LEU A 814 44.13 40.33 3.09
C LEU A 814 45.36 40.19 3.98
N VAL A 815 45.23 39.49 5.11
CA VAL A 815 46.31 39.25 6.07
C VAL A 815 47.39 38.33 5.47
N GLU A 816 46.99 37.22 4.86
CA GLU A 816 47.94 36.26 4.28
C GLU A 816 48.69 36.85 3.08
N GLY A 817 48.05 37.69 2.27
CA GLY A 817 48.72 38.41 1.19
C GLY A 817 49.78 39.41 1.68
N ALA A 818 49.52 40.08 2.83
CA ALA A 818 50.51 40.93 3.47
C ALA A 818 51.72 40.14 3.99
N LYS A 819 51.48 39.01 4.68
CA LYS A 819 52.55 38.11 5.15
C LYS A 819 53.41 37.55 4.00
N ARG A 820 52.80 37.32 2.84
CA ARG A 820 53.48 36.78 1.65
C ARG A 820 54.11 37.84 0.75
N SER A 821 54.13 39.12 1.16
CA SER A 821 54.66 40.23 0.35
C SER A 821 53.93 40.42 -1.00
N SER A 822 52.67 39.98 -1.11
CA SER A 822 51.84 40.22 -2.31
C SER A 822 51.31 41.65 -2.35
N TRP A 823 51.11 42.27 -1.18
CA TRP A 823 50.74 43.68 -1.02
C TRP A 823 51.10 44.18 0.38
N CYS A 824 50.96 45.49 0.58
CA CYS A 824 50.97 46.12 1.90
C CYS A 824 49.53 46.38 2.36
N LEU A 825 49.21 46.05 3.62
CA LEU A 825 47.90 46.27 4.24
C LEU A 825 48.03 47.37 5.28
N GLY A 826 47.33 48.49 5.12
CA GLY A 826 47.43 49.64 6.02
C GLY A 826 46.09 50.17 6.47
N HIS A 827 46.06 50.88 7.60
CA HIS A 827 44.89 51.60 8.09
C HIS A 827 45.15 53.11 8.04
N MET A 828 44.22 53.88 7.46
CA MET A 828 44.26 55.33 7.38
C MET A 828 43.48 55.90 8.57
N PRO A 829 44.14 56.59 9.53
CA PRO A 829 43.47 57.11 10.72
C PRO A 829 42.33 58.07 10.38
N ASP A 830 42.55 58.96 9.40
CA ASP A 830 41.60 59.95 8.92
C ASP A 830 41.69 60.12 7.39
N LYS A 831 40.65 60.69 6.77
CA LYS A 831 40.57 60.90 5.29
C LYS A 831 41.69 61.78 4.72
N ASP A 832 42.24 62.67 5.52
CA ASP A 832 43.32 63.61 5.13
C ASP A 832 44.72 63.09 5.49
N SER A 833 44.83 61.89 6.07
CA SER A 833 46.12 61.30 6.44
C SER A 833 46.96 61.02 5.19
N HIS A 834 48.25 61.39 5.22
CA HIS A 834 49.18 61.13 4.10
C HIS A 834 49.95 59.80 4.22
N LYS A 835 49.71 59.05 5.30
CA LYS A 835 50.39 57.81 5.62
C LYS A 835 49.49 56.88 6.43
N PRO A 836 49.48 55.56 6.13
CA PRO A 836 48.79 54.58 6.95
C PRO A 836 49.53 54.33 8.27
N ASP A 837 48.76 54.19 9.35
CA ASP A 837 49.21 53.78 10.67
C ASP A 837 48.16 52.87 11.33
N PRO A 838 48.44 51.57 11.55
CA PRO A 838 49.65 50.84 11.17
C PRO A 838 49.73 50.47 9.68
N LEU A 839 50.95 50.15 9.19
CA LEU A 839 51.21 49.54 7.88
C LEU A 839 51.90 48.17 8.04
N TYR A 840 51.28 47.14 7.47
CA TYR A 840 51.74 45.76 7.55
C TYR A 840 52.29 45.24 6.21
N HIS A 841 53.35 44.45 6.31
CA HIS A 841 54.09 43.83 5.20
C HIS A 841 54.75 42.53 5.69
N LYS A 842 55.41 41.74 4.83
CA LYS A 842 56.13 40.52 5.23
C LYS A 842 57.11 40.73 6.40
N ASP A 843 57.76 41.89 6.44
CA ASP A 843 58.79 42.23 7.45
C ASP A 843 58.19 42.80 8.76
N ASN A 844 56.89 43.10 8.75
CA ASN A 844 56.07 43.42 9.92
C ASN A 844 54.65 42.87 9.68
N PRO A 845 54.49 41.54 9.83
CA PRO A 845 53.25 40.88 9.47
C PRO A 845 52.10 41.36 10.36
N PRO A 846 50.86 41.41 9.86
CA PRO A 846 49.71 41.76 10.70
C PRO A 846 49.60 40.79 11.90
N PRO A 847 49.47 41.28 13.15
CA PRO A 847 49.22 40.43 14.30
C PRO A 847 47.84 39.76 14.22
N LEU A 848 47.65 38.69 15.00
CA LEU A 848 46.40 37.91 15.02
C LEU A 848 45.16 38.72 15.42
N THR A 849 45.35 39.89 16.04
CA THR A 849 44.29 40.81 16.47
C THR A 849 43.83 41.78 15.38
N VAL A 850 44.44 41.78 14.19
CA VAL A 850 44.07 42.69 13.11
C VAL A 850 42.79 42.23 12.43
N GLU A 851 41.78 43.10 12.43
CA GLU A 851 40.49 42.86 11.79
C GLU A 851 40.26 43.87 10.64
N PRO A 852 40.78 43.62 9.43
CA PRO A 852 40.75 44.59 8.33
C PRO A 852 39.34 44.78 7.73
N LEU A 853 38.34 44.04 8.23
CA LEU A 853 36.94 44.17 7.84
C LEU A 853 36.07 44.78 8.95
N GLU A 854 36.65 45.15 10.10
CA GLU A 854 35.92 45.86 11.14
C GLU A 854 35.28 47.14 10.55
N LYS A 855 34.03 47.42 10.92
CA LYS A 855 33.23 48.54 10.35
C LYS A 855 33.19 48.54 8.81
N GLY A 856 33.18 47.37 8.17
CA GLY A 856 33.10 47.26 6.71
C GLY A 856 34.40 47.59 5.98
N GLY A 857 35.54 47.58 6.69
CA GLY A 857 36.84 47.90 6.11
C GLY A 857 37.05 49.40 5.87
N GLU A 858 36.27 50.26 6.54
CA GLU A 858 36.50 51.71 6.53
C GLU A 858 37.91 52.03 7.04
N GLY A 859 38.61 52.94 6.35
CA GLY A 859 39.99 53.32 6.67
C GLY A 859 41.05 52.32 6.21
N TRP A 860 40.72 51.06 5.96
CA TRP A 860 41.68 50.06 5.51
C TRP A 860 41.98 50.15 4.01
N ILE A 861 43.26 50.09 3.66
CA ILE A 861 43.76 50.16 2.29
C ILE A 861 44.74 49.02 1.99
N LEU A 862 44.80 48.66 0.71
CA LEU A 862 45.83 47.81 0.14
C LEU A 862 46.63 48.63 -0.87
N CYS A 863 47.95 48.46 -0.90
CA CYS A 863 48.79 49.04 -1.94
C CYS A 863 49.90 48.06 -2.37
N THR A 864 50.41 48.23 -3.59
CA THR A 864 51.55 47.43 -4.04
C THR A 864 52.82 47.84 -3.29
N LYS A 865 53.76 46.91 -3.13
CA LYS A 865 55.03 47.18 -2.45
C LYS A 865 55.83 48.30 -3.13
N GLU A 866 55.86 48.34 -4.47
CA GLU A 866 56.56 49.43 -5.18
C GLU A 866 55.92 50.78 -4.87
N HIS A 867 54.59 50.84 -4.75
CA HIS A 867 53.88 52.08 -4.45
C HIS A 867 54.15 52.56 -3.02
N ALA A 868 54.08 51.67 -2.03
CA ALA A 868 54.43 51.99 -0.64
C ALA A 868 55.89 52.46 -0.50
N LYS A 869 56.81 51.87 -1.28
CA LYS A 869 58.22 52.30 -1.33
C LYS A 869 58.40 53.68 -1.96
N GLN A 870 57.68 53.97 -3.05
CA GLN A 870 57.70 55.30 -3.70
C GLN A 870 57.23 56.41 -2.76
N LEU A 871 56.30 56.11 -1.84
CA LEU A 871 55.75 57.05 -0.88
C LEU A 871 56.53 57.12 0.45
N GLY A 872 57.62 56.36 0.60
CA GLY A 872 58.44 56.35 1.82
C GLY A 872 57.76 55.71 3.04
N TRP A 873 56.67 54.96 2.85
CA TRP A 873 55.89 54.42 3.98
C TRP A 873 56.58 53.24 4.69
N LEU A 874 57.50 52.56 4.02
CA LEU A 874 58.20 51.38 4.54
C LEU A 874 59.39 51.71 5.48
N GLU A 875 59.80 52.99 5.58
CA GLU A 875 61.00 53.41 6.34
C GLU A 875 60.79 53.50 7.86
N SER A 876 59.55 53.45 8.36
CA SER A 876 59.21 53.68 9.79
C SER A 876 58.55 52.49 10.49
N ILE A 877 58.77 51.27 10.01
CA ILE A 877 58.06 50.08 10.48
C ILE A 877 58.81 49.46 11.68
N VAL A 878 58.12 49.31 12.82
CA VAL A 878 58.63 48.60 14.02
C VAL A 878 58.79 47.10 13.69
N ARG A 879 59.97 46.53 13.97
CA ARG A 879 60.33 45.15 13.61
C ARG A 879 60.06 44.17 14.75
N ASP A 880 59.72 42.93 14.39
CA ASP A 880 59.41 41.87 15.35
C ASP A 880 60.63 41.55 16.26
N PRO A 881 60.45 41.48 17.59
CA PRO A 881 61.55 41.22 18.53
C PRO A 881 62.30 39.91 18.26
N ASN A 882 61.65 38.84 17.81
CA ASN A 882 62.35 37.57 17.53
C ASN A 882 63.23 37.68 16.28
N THR A 883 62.78 38.46 15.29
CA THR A 883 63.59 38.75 14.09
C THR A 883 64.85 39.53 14.48
N VAL A 884 64.71 40.51 15.37
CA VAL A 884 65.84 41.24 15.96
C VAL A 884 66.77 40.30 16.73
N GLY A 885 66.23 39.40 17.55
CA GLY A 885 67.01 38.37 18.25
C GLY A 885 67.77 37.44 17.30
N ALA A 886 67.14 37.03 16.20
CA ALA A 886 67.78 36.21 15.17
C ALA A 886 68.92 36.95 14.45
N TRP A 887 68.76 38.24 14.15
CA TRP A 887 69.83 39.08 13.59
C TRP A 887 71.01 39.21 14.54
N ILE A 888 70.76 39.53 15.81
CA ILE A 888 71.81 39.60 16.86
C ILE A 888 72.61 38.31 16.88
N ARG A 889 71.91 37.17 16.91
CA ARG A 889 72.54 35.85 16.92
C ARG A 889 73.35 35.58 15.65
N GLN A 890 72.78 35.82 14.48
CA GLN A 890 73.46 35.56 13.19
C GLN A 890 74.75 36.38 13.07
N VAL A 891 74.71 37.65 13.48
CA VAL A 891 75.87 38.55 13.48
C VAL A 891 76.98 38.01 14.39
N ILE A 892 76.64 37.55 15.59
CA ILE A 892 77.62 37.03 16.56
C ILE A 892 78.15 35.64 16.14
N ASP A 893 77.28 34.73 15.70
CA ASP A 893 77.65 33.38 15.22
C ASP A 893 78.61 33.44 14.02
N SER A 894 78.50 34.47 13.17
CA SER A 894 79.37 34.65 12.00
C SER A 894 80.77 35.20 12.30
N ARG A 895 81.03 35.68 13.52
CA ARG A 895 82.22 36.48 13.85
C ARG A 895 83.06 35.95 15.02
N ASP A 896 82.64 34.85 15.66
CA ASP A 896 83.22 34.19 16.84
C ASP A 896 83.31 35.05 18.11
N GLN A 897 83.67 36.34 18.02
CA GLN A 897 83.74 37.32 19.10
C GLN A 897 83.29 38.69 18.59
N VAL A 898 82.42 39.39 19.32
CA VAL A 898 81.96 40.73 18.97
C VAL A 898 81.98 41.65 20.19
N ASP A 899 82.51 42.87 20.02
CA ASP A 899 82.39 43.91 21.04
C ASP A 899 80.93 44.38 21.14
N LEU A 900 80.36 44.28 22.34
CA LEU A 900 78.98 44.63 22.61
C LEU A 900 78.66 46.10 22.30
N GLY A 901 79.63 47.00 22.41
CA GLY A 901 79.48 48.42 22.07
C GLY A 901 79.38 48.69 20.57
N GLN A 902 79.89 47.80 19.73
CA GLN A 902 79.85 47.92 18.25
C GLN A 902 78.69 47.15 17.62
N LEU A 903 78.12 46.19 18.34
CA LEU A 903 77.07 45.29 17.87
C LEU A 903 75.82 46.02 17.31
N PRO A 904 75.31 47.12 17.91
CA PRO A 904 74.18 47.86 17.33
C PRO A 904 74.47 48.39 15.92
N GLN A 905 75.67 48.98 15.72
CA GLN A 905 76.06 49.57 14.44
C GLN A 905 76.23 48.51 13.35
N ILE A 906 76.73 47.32 13.72
CA ILE A 906 76.89 46.19 12.79
C ILE A 906 75.52 45.69 12.32
N ILE A 907 74.55 45.56 13.23
CA ILE A 907 73.19 45.14 12.87
C ILE A 907 72.52 46.16 11.96
N GLU A 908 72.67 47.46 12.24
CA GLU A 908 72.12 48.50 11.37
C GLU A 908 72.73 48.50 9.96
N GLN A 909 73.99 48.10 9.81
CA GLN A 909 74.67 48.02 8.51
C GLN A 909 74.29 46.76 7.71
N GLU A 910 74.14 45.62 8.37
CA GLU A 910 73.84 44.34 7.70
C GLU A 910 72.34 44.09 7.53
N HIS A 911 71.52 44.72 8.35
CA HIS A 911 70.07 44.57 8.38
C HIS A 911 69.39 45.94 8.28
N ASP A 912 68.70 46.37 9.35
CA ASP A 912 67.93 47.62 9.40
C ASP A 912 68.06 48.26 10.79
N LYS A 913 67.66 49.53 10.91
CA LYS A 913 67.61 50.25 12.18
C LYS A 913 66.66 49.57 13.18
N VAL A 914 67.14 49.31 14.39
CA VAL A 914 66.40 48.62 15.46
C VAL A 914 66.06 49.60 16.58
N ASP A 915 64.88 49.45 17.18
CA ASP A 915 64.52 50.17 18.39
C ASP A 915 65.41 49.73 19.58
N ALA A 916 65.96 50.69 20.32
CA ALA A 916 66.94 50.42 21.37
C ALA A 916 66.38 49.55 22.51
N HIS A 917 65.08 49.67 22.82
CA HIS A 917 64.44 48.89 23.87
C HIS A 917 64.25 47.43 23.43
N VAL A 918 63.80 47.22 22.19
CA VAL A 918 63.63 45.89 21.61
C VAL A 918 64.99 45.18 21.49
N TYR A 919 66.03 45.90 21.06
CA TYR A 919 67.39 45.38 20.99
C TYR A 919 67.90 44.88 22.35
N GLN A 920 67.79 45.71 23.39
CA GLN A 920 68.28 45.37 24.73
C GLN A 920 67.53 44.17 25.34
N GLN A 921 66.20 44.14 25.20
CA GLN A 921 65.38 43.04 25.70
C GLN A 921 65.75 41.70 25.03
N GLN A 922 66.02 41.70 23.73
CA GLN A 922 66.37 40.48 23.00
C GLN A 922 67.78 40.00 23.32
N LEU A 923 68.72 40.93 23.50
CA LEU A 923 70.07 40.60 23.95
C LEU A 923 70.06 39.92 25.34
N GLU A 924 69.28 40.44 26.29
CA GLU A 924 69.09 39.83 27.61
C GLU A 924 68.48 38.42 27.52
N ASN A 925 67.45 38.25 26.70
CA ASN A 925 66.84 36.94 26.47
C ASN A 925 67.84 35.90 25.93
N LEU A 926 68.74 36.30 25.01
CA LEU A 926 69.74 35.41 24.45
C LEU A 926 70.78 34.95 25.49
N PHE A 927 71.16 35.83 26.43
CA PHE A 927 72.00 35.43 27.56
C PHE A 927 71.29 34.52 28.55
N ALA A 928 70.03 34.84 28.91
CA ALA A 928 69.22 34.02 29.81
C ALA A 928 69.01 32.60 29.27
N GLN A 929 68.83 32.47 27.96
CA GLN A 929 68.68 31.18 27.27
C GLN A 929 70.02 30.44 27.03
N ARG A 930 71.14 30.94 27.59
CA ARG A 930 72.48 30.36 27.39
C ARG A 930 72.85 30.19 25.91
N GLN A 931 72.44 31.13 25.06
CA GLN A 931 72.82 31.15 23.64
C GLN A 931 74.07 32.00 23.40
N LEU A 932 74.27 33.01 24.24
CA LEU A 932 75.44 33.88 24.24
C LEU A 932 76.14 33.84 25.60
N VAL A 933 77.43 34.17 25.59
CA VAL A 933 78.24 34.38 26.78
C VAL A 933 78.94 35.73 26.63
N ALA A 934 78.91 36.54 27.67
CA ALA A 934 79.65 37.79 27.71
C ALA A 934 80.82 37.68 28.68
N TYR A 935 81.88 38.41 28.37
CA TYR A 935 83.09 38.50 29.16
C TYR A 935 83.52 39.97 29.26
N PRO A 936 84.05 40.45 30.39
CA PRO A 936 84.77 41.71 30.41
C PRO A 936 86.01 41.61 29.50
N GLN A 937 86.43 42.72 28.90
CA GLN A 937 87.60 42.71 27.99
C GLN A 937 88.87 42.20 28.67
N GLU A 938 88.99 42.41 29.99
CA GLU A 938 90.11 41.97 30.83
C GLU A 938 90.17 40.45 31.04
N ALA A 939 89.09 39.71 30.74
CA ALA A 939 89.03 38.26 30.88
C ALA A 939 89.80 37.52 29.78
N PHE A 940 90.26 38.20 28.73
CA PHE A 940 91.01 37.59 27.64
C PHE A 940 92.51 37.76 27.82
N ASN A 941 93.27 36.69 27.65
CA ASN A 941 94.73 36.73 27.66
C ASN A 941 95.31 37.25 26.32
N GLU A 942 96.63 37.42 26.23
CA GLU A 942 97.32 37.86 24.99
C GLU A 942 97.12 36.91 23.79
N GLU A 943 96.70 35.66 24.03
CA GLU A 943 96.42 34.64 23.01
C GLU A 943 94.94 34.65 22.56
N GLY A 944 94.09 35.46 23.19
CA GLY A 944 92.66 35.60 22.86
C GLY A 944 91.75 34.55 23.49
N ASP A 945 92.22 33.82 24.50
CA ASP A 945 91.44 32.87 25.31
C ASP A 945 90.81 33.55 26.53
N ALA A 946 89.54 33.24 26.81
CA ALA A 946 88.78 33.83 27.90
C ALA A 946 88.87 33.01 29.20
N ASP A 947 88.97 33.70 30.34
CA ASP A 947 88.90 33.11 31.68
C ASP A 947 87.48 32.52 31.95
N PRO A 948 87.37 31.19 32.16
CA PRO A 948 86.09 30.55 32.42
C PRO A 948 85.35 31.03 33.68
N GLU A 949 86.06 31.58 34.67
CA GLU A 949 85.44 32.09 35.90
C GLU A 949 84.75 33.45 35.69
N GLN A 950 85.07 34.15 34.61
CA GLN A 950 84.51 35.47 34.27
C GLN A 950 83.39 35.42 33.22
N ALA A 951 82.94 34.22 32.86
CA ALA A 951 81.85 34.03 31.92
C ALA A 951 80.49 34.47 32.50
N MET A 952 79.81 35.38 31.81
CA MET A 952 78.47 35.88 32.16
C MET A 952 77.43 35.30 31.19
N THR A 953 76.64 34.34 31.66
CA THR A 953 75.56 33.67 30.93
C THR A 953 74.55 33.04 31.88
N GLY A 954 73.27 32.92 31.47
CA GLY A 954 72.20 32.41 32.32
C GLY A 954 72.07 33.18 33.65
N ASP A 955 72.17 32.47 34.77
CA ASP A 955 71.98 33.03 36.12
C ASP A 955 73.11 33.95 36.60
N SER A 956 74.22 34.03 35.87
CA SER A 956 75.35 34.93 36.17
C SER A 956 75.23 36.31 35.51
N VAL A 957 74.17 36.54 34.73
CA VAL A 957 73.89 37.84 34.10
C VAL A 957 73.36 38.82 35.16
N PRO A 958 73.88 40.05 35.27
CA PRO A 958 73.42 41.01 36.26
C PRO A 958 71.98 41.47 35.99
N VAL A 959 71.27 41.81 37.08
CA VAL A 959 69.96 42.46 36.99
C VAL A 959 70.14 43.85 36.36
N GLY A 960 69.63 44.04 35.14
CA GLY A 960 69.83 45.25 34.31
C GLY A 960 70.64 45.03 33.03
N GLY A 961 71.04 43.79 32.73
CA GLY A 961 71.70 43.42 31.48
C GLY A 961 73.20 43.71 31.47
N ILE A 962 73.85 43.39 30.36
CA ILE A 962 75.28 43.61 30.13
C ILE A 962 75.41 44.74 29.12
N THR A 963 76.18 45.78 29.45
CA THR A 963 76.28 47.01 28.65
C THR A 963 77.65 47.21 28.00
N SER A 964 78.65 46.43 28.40
CA SER A 964 80.01 46.46 27.84
C SER A 964 80.68 45.10 28.00
N GLY A 965 81.53 44.73 27.03
CA GLY A 965 82.28 43.47 27.06
C GLY A 965 82.35 42.81 25.68
N ILE A 966 83.00 41.65 25.62
CA ILE A 966 83.06 40.81 24.43
C ILE A 966 82.01 39.73 24.55
N VAL A 967 81.17 39.60 23.52
CA VAL A 967 80.13 38.58 23.43
C VAL A 967 80.54 37.51 22.44
N VAL A 968 80.34 36.26 22.83
CA VAL A 968 80.66 35.08 22.04
C VAL A 968 79.48 34.11 22.01
N PRO A 969 79.34 33.29 20.95
CA PRO A 969 78.37 32.19 20.95
C PRO A 969 78.66 31.20 22.08
N TYR A 970 77.61 30.75 22.76
CA TYR A 970 77.76 29.79 23.86
C TYR A 970 78.43 28.48 23.43
N GLN A 971 78.14 28.00 22.22
CA GLN A 971 78.77 26.80 21.66
C GLN A 971 80.28 27.00 21.43
N THR A 972 80.69 28.17 20.96
CA THR A 972 82.10 28.52 20.77
C THR A 972 82.83 28.57 22.11
N ALA A 973 82.24 29.20 23.12
CA ALA A 973 82.78 29.22 24.49
C ALA A 973 82.87 27.80 25.08
N GLN A 974 81.88 26.94 24.83
CA GLN A 974 81.87 25.55 25.28
C GLN A 974 82.95 24.69 24.59
N ALA A 975 83.13 24.87 23.28
CA ALA A 975 84.12 24.14 22.48
C ALA A 975 85.55 24.50 22.89
N ARG A 976 85.79 25.78 23.20
CA ARG A 976 87.08 26.29 23.65
C ARG A 976 87.31 26.11 25.16
N SER A 977 86.37 25.49 25.88
CA SER A 977 86.42 25.31 27.34
C SER A 977 86.50 26.62 28.13
N TRP A 978 86.04 27.73 27.54
CA TRP A 978 85.91 29.05 28.17
C TRP A 978 84.69 29.15 29.08
N ILE A 979 83.93 28.07 29.25
CA ILE A 979 82.89 27.93 30.26
C ILE A 979 83.08 26.60 30.98
N THR A 980 82.83 26.58 32.29
CA THR A 980 82.97 25.39 33.13
C THR A 980 81.88 24.37 32.78
N LYS A 981 82.26 23.22 32.19
CA LYS A 981 81.31 22.15 31.83
C LYS A 981 80.69 21.53 33.10
N PRO A 982 79.35 21.47 33.24
CA PRO A 982 78.74 20.64 34.28
C PRO A 982 79.02 19.15 34.01
N LYS A 983 79.23 18.36 35.07
CA LYS A 983 79.39 16.89 34.96
C LYS A 983 78.04 16.27 34.56
N VAL A 984 77.88 15.95 33.29
CA VAL A 984 76.68 15.29 32.75
C VAL A 984 76.85 13.76 32.81
N GLU A 985 76.04 13.08 33.63
CA GLU A 985 75.87 11.61 33.57
C GLU A 985 74.67 11.29 32.67
N ASN A 986 74.91 10.99 31.39
CA ASN A 986 73.83 10.61 30.49
C ASN A 986 73.19 9.29 30.95
N ARG A 987 71.89 9.31 31.28
CA ARG A 987 71.11 8.10 31.62
C ARG A 987 69.94 7.95 30.65
N SER A 988 69.81 6.77 30.06
CA SER A 988 68.73 6.47 29.10
C SER A 988 67.79 5.43 29.66
N PHE A 989 66.49 5.69 29.54
CA PHE A 989 65.40 4.86 30.02
C PHE A 989 64.50 4.43 28.86
N VAL A 990 64.04 3.17 28.87
CA VAL A 990 63.10 2.66 27.86
C VAL A 990 61.90 1.98 28.52
N LEU A 991 60.72 2.60 28.40
CA LEU A 991 59.46 2.05 28.89
C LEU A 991 58.66 1.40 27.76
N ARG A 992 58.28 0.14 27.93
CA ARG A 992 57.49 -0.65 26.94
C ARG A 992 56.13 -1.08 27.47
N THR A 993 55.96 -1.13 28.79
CA THR A 993 54.73 -1.61 29.42
C THR A 993 53.70 -0.48 29.50
N PRO A 994 52.45 -0.67 29.04
CA PRO A 994 51.43 0.38 29.01
C PRO A 994 51.17 1.03 30.37
N GLU A 995 51.16 0.25 31.44
CA GLU A 995 50.94 0.72 32.81
C GLU A 995 52.06 1.68 33.26
N LYS A 996 53.32 1.33 32.97
CA LYS A 996 54.50 2.14 33.29
C LYS A 996 54.54 3.43 32.45
N ILE A 997 54.18 3.36 31.18
CA ILE A 997 54.07 4.53 30.29
C ILE A 997 52.99 5.49 30.78
N LYS A 998 51.82 4.97 31.19
CA LYS A 998 50.74 5.78 31.77
C LYS A 998 51.17 6.45 33.08
N GLN A 999 51.93 5.76 33.92
CA GLN A 999 52.48 6.35 35.15
C GLN A 999 53.44 7.51 34.86
N LEU A 1000 54.33 7.36 33.86
CA LEU A 1000 55.20 8.44 33.40
C LEU A 1000 54.39 9.65 32.88
N PHE A 1001 53.39 9.43 32.04
CA PHE A 1001 52.57 10.53 31.52
C PHE A 1001 51.72 11.21 32.59
N ASN A 1002 51.19 10.45 33.55
CA ASN A 1002 50.50 11.01 34.70
C ASN A 1002 51.42 11.92 35.52
N LEU A 1003 52.68 11.50 35.71
CA LEU A 1003 53.69 12.28 36.42
C LEU A 1003 54.01 13.60 35.69
N LEU A 1004 54.20 13.55 34.36
CA LEU A 1004 54.42 14.72 33.53
C LEU A 1004 53.18 15.62 33.38
N SER A 1005 51.98 15.07 33.57
CA SER A 1005 50.74 15.84 33.58
C SER A 1005 50.43 16.51 34.93
N GLY A 1006 51.18 16.15 35.98
CA GLY A 1006 51.04 16.73 37.32
C GLY A 1006 51.72 18.10 37.46
N THR A 1007 51.86 18.60 38.69
CA THR A 1007 52.56 19.87 38.99
C THR A 1007 53.80 19.70 39.87
N GLY A 1008 54.00 18.52 40.45
CA GLY A 1008 55.03 18.27 41.47
C GLY A 1008 56.48 18.33 40.98
N LEU A 1009 56.71 18.51 39.67
CA LEU A 1009 58.02 18.53 39.03
C LEU A 1009 58.30 19.81 38.24
N ALA A 1010 57.42 20.81 38.32
CA ALA A 1010 57.53 22.05 37.53
C ALA A 1010 58.83 22.83 37.79
N GLN A 1011 59.43 22.67 38.98
CA GLN A 1011 60.67 23.32 39.38
C GLN A 1011 61.94 22.50 39.06
N SER A 1012 61.80 21.35 38.39
CA SER A 1012 62.95 20.48 38.10
C SER A 1012 63.79 21.02 36.94
N GLN A 1013 65.09 21.18 37.20
CA GLN A 1013 66.09 21.57 36.20
C GLN A 1013 66.79 20.38 35.55
N THR A 1014 66.34 19.14 35.81
CA THR A 1014 66.91 17.95 35.18
C THR A 1014 66.77 18.07 33.67
N GLU A 1015 67.89 17.98 32.96
CA GLU A 1015 67.92 18.06 31.50
C GLU A 1015 67.38 16.77 30.90
N VAL A 1016 66.51 16.92 29.91
CA VAL A 1016 66.03 15.86 29.02
C VAL A 1016 66.64 16.13 27.66
N GLN A 1017 67.62 15.33 27.26
CA GLN A 1017 68.28 15.48 25.96
C GLN A 1017 67.37 15.04 24.81
N THR A 1018 66.64 13.95 25.00
CA THR A 1018 65.66 13.46 24.01
C THR A 1018 64.53 12.71 24.68
N LEU A 1019 63.30 12.96 24.22
CA LEU A 1019 62.11 12.17 24.55
C LEU A 1019 61.44 11.69 23.25
N GLN A 1020 61.31 10.38 23.09
CA GLN A 1020 60.67 9.74 21.94
C GLN A 1020 59.49 8.91 22.39
N ILE A 1021 58.35 9.08 21.73
CA ILE A 1021 57.10 8.35 22.01
C ILE A 1021 56.68 7.66 20.71
N GLY A 1022 56.52 6.33 20.76
CA GLY A 1022 55.90 5.54 19.71
C GLY A 1022 54.62 4.86 20.22
N ALA A 1023 53.50 5.09 19.54
CA ALA A 1023 52.19 4.56 19.93
C ALA A 1023 51.25 4.38 18.73
N GLU A 1024 50.00 3.98 18.99
CA GLU A 1024 48.92 3.97 18.01
C GLU A 1024 47.79 4.94 18.40
N THR A 1025 47.14 5.54 17.40
CA THR A 1025 45.88 6.27 17.57
C THR A 1025 44.69 5.29 17.73
N PRO A 1026 43.49 5.74 18.16
CA PRO A 1026 42.34 4.84 18.38
C PRO A 1026 41.89 4.04 17.15
N ASP A 1027 42.19 4.52 15.95
CA ASP A 1027 41.95 3.90 14.64
C ASP A 1027 43.16 3.08 14.12
N LYS A 1028 44.15 2.81 14.97
CA LYS A 1028 45.37 2.02 14.69
C LYS A 1028 46.40 2.70 13.77
N GLY A 1029 46.34 4.03 13.62
CA GLY A 1029 47.37 4.80 12.93
C GLY A 1029 48.67 4.85 13.75
N ARG A 1030 49.83 4.73 13.09
CA ARG A 1030 51.13 4.85 13.76
C ARG A 1030 51.39 6.29 14.18
N PHE A 1031 51.62 6.49 15.47
CA PHE A 1031 51.94 7.79 16.05
C PHE A 1031 53.39 7.81 16.54
N GLN A 1032 54.14 8.84 16.14
CA GLN A 1032 55.48 9.11 16.64
C GLN A 1032 55.65 10.58 17.02
N LEU A 1033 56.26 10.83 18.18
CA LEU A 1033 56.66 12.16 18.63
C LEU A 1033 58.12 12.11 19.11
N ILE A 1034 58.93 13.05 18.66
CA ILE A 1034 60.31 13.25 19.11
C ILE A 1034 60.44 14.69 19.62
N LEU A 1035 60.86 14.84 20.86
CA LEU A 1035 61.19 16.12 21.46
C LEU A 1035 62.71 16.19 21.67
N GLY A 1036 63.29 17.30 21.23
CA GLY A 1036 64.71 17.61 21.42
C GLY A 1036 65.04 18.06 22.86
N PRO A 1037 66.25 18.58 23.08
CA PRO A 1037 66.73 18.95 24.40
C PRO A 1037 65.82 19.95 25.12
N THR A 1038 65.48 19.68 26.38
CA THR A 1038 64.61 20.50 27.23
C THR A 1038 64.87 20.16 28.71
N THR A 1039 64.05 20.69 29.64
CA THR A 1039 64.10 20.33 31.07
C THR A 1039 62.80 19.65 31.50
N VAL A 1040 62.86 18.88 32.59
CA VAL A 1040 61.67 18.25 33.17
C VAL A 1040 60.62 19.28 33.57
N GLY A 1041 61.01 20.44 34.10
CA GLY A 1041 60.10 21.56 34.40
C GLY A 1041 59.33 22.04 33.17
N ALA A 1042 60.01 22.26 32.04
CA ALA A 1042 59.37 22.70 30.79
C ALA A 1042 58.43 21.64 30.20
N LEU A 1043 58.75 20.34 30.35
CA LEU A 1043 57.83 19.27 29.97
C LEU A 1043 56.54 19.28 30.82
N VAL A 1044 56.66 19.61 32.11
CA VAL A 1044 55.53 19.73 33.04
C VAL A 1044 54.68 20.97 32.75
N GLU A 1045 55.26 22.08 32.29
CA GLU A 1045 54.48 23.22 31.79
C GLU A 1045 53.62 22.82 30.58
N SER A 1046 54.10 21.85 29.79
CA SER A 1046 53.35 21.22 28.69
C SER A 1046 52.40 20.10 29.14
N ARG A 1047 52.00 20.04 30.42
CA ARG A 1047 51.13 19.00 31.02
C ARG A 1047 49.87 18.66 30.24
N ALA A 1048 49.23 19.64 29.58
CA ALA A 1048 48.01 19.42 28.81
C ALA A 1048 48.25 18.49 27.60
N LEU A 1049 49.44 18.58 26.98
CA LEU A 1049 49.87 17.68 25.92
C LEU A 1049 49.98 16.25 26.46
N PHE A 1050 50.70 16.04 27.56
CA PHE A 1050 50.91 14.71 28.12
C PHE A 1050 49.60 14.08 28.63
N ALA A 1051 48.69 14.87 29.20
CA ALA A 1051 47.34 14.41 29.56
C ALA A 1051 46.52 13.97 28.32
N ALA A 1052 46.59 14.73 27.23
CA ALA A 1052 45.91 14.39 25.98
C ALA A 1052 46.50 13.12 25.34
N LEU A 1053 47.82 13.01 25.29
CA LEU A 1053 48.53 11.82 24.78
C LEU A 1053 48.16 10.58 25.60
N ASN A 1054 48.10 10.69 26.92
CA ASN A 1054 47.72 9.60 27.81
C ASN A 1054 46.29 9.08 27.59
N ASN A 1055 45.35 9.98 27.26
CA ASN A 1055 43.95 9.64 27.03
C ASN A 1055 43.66 9.12 25.62
N ARG A 1056 44.43 9.58 24.62
CA ARG A 1056 44.11 9.36 23.19
C ARG A 1056 44.93 8.23 22.56
N LEU A 1057 46.13 7.93 23.07
CA LEU A 1057 47.02 6.94 22.46
C LEU A 1057 46.86 5.55 23.08
N ARG A 1058 47.10 4.52 22.27
CA ARG A 1058 47.04 3.10 22.65
C ARG A 1058 48.44 2.47 22.59
N PHE A 1059 48.82 1.80 23.67
CA PHE A 1059 50.06 1.06 23.83
C PHE A 1059 49.71 -0.43 23.89
N THR A 1060 49.62 -1.08 22.73
CA THR A 1060 49.01 -2.42 22.57
C THR A 1060 49.96 -3.45 21.98
N THR A 1061 51.12 -3.05 21.45
CA THR A 1061 52.10 -3.94 20.82
C THR A 1061 53.51 -3.69 21.37
N GLU A 1062 54.42 -4.67 21.27
CA GLU A 1062 55.82 -4.55 21.73
C GLU A 1062 56.65 -3.50 20.98
N GLN A 1063 56.14 -2.95 19.89
CA GLN A 1063 56.78 -1.88 19.12
C GLN A 1063 56.46 -0.48 19.69
N HIS A 1064 55.50 -0.36 20.61
CA HIS A 1064 55.13 0.91 21.24
C HIS A 1064 56.00 1.12 22.48
N GLN A 1065 56.78 2.20 22.51
CA GLN A 1065 57.73 2.47 23.58
C GLN A 1065 57.89 3.97 23.79
N VAL A 1066 58.25 4.34 25.01
CA VAL A 1066 58.74 5.68 25.34
C VAL A 1066 60.23 5.57 25.68
N ARG A 1067 61.07 6.31 24.96
CA ARG A 1067 62.51 6.42 25.22
C ARG A 1067 62.83 7.81 25.71
N LEU A 1068 63.63 7.89 26.75
CA LEU A 1068 64.03 9.14 27.36
C LEU A 1068 65.53 9.10 27.67
N THR A 1069 66.26 10.14 27.29
CA THR A 1069 67.66 10.31 27.66
C THR A 1069 67.79 11.59 28.49
N LEU A 1070 68.31 11.45 29.71
CA LEU A 1070 68.57 12.55 30.63
C LEU A 1070 70.02 13.03 30.48
N GLY A 1071 70.23 14.33 30.62
CA GLY A 1071 71.52 15.02 30.61
C GLY A 1071 71.94 15.46 32.01
N GLU A 1072 72.14 16.76 32.23
CA GLU A 1072 72.48 17.32 33.54
C GLU A 1072 71.41 16.96 34.60
N LEU A 1073 71.83 16.21 35.63
CA LEU A 1073 70.93 15.69 36.66
C LEU A 1073 70.93 16.61 37.91
N ASP A 1074 69.76 17.10 38.28
CA ASP A 1074 69.50 17.54 39.65
C ASP A 1074 69.54 16.32 40.59
N LYS A 1075 70.50 16.31 41.53
CA LYS A 1075 70.83 15.15 42.40
C LYS A 1075 69.67 14.70 43.30
N ASN A 1076 68.66 15.56 43.53
CA ASN A 1076 67.49 15.25 44.35
C ASN A 1076 66.19 15.13 43.55
N CYS A 1077 66.27 14.99 42.22
CA CYS A 1077 65.09 14.97 41.38
C CYS A 1077 64.27 13.70 41.58
N LYS A 1078 63.03 13.87 42.06
CA LYS A 1078 62.03 12.78 42.18
C LYS A 1078 61.72 12.11 40.83
N PHE A 1079 61.87 12.83 39.73
CA PHE A 1079 61.64 12.30 38.38
C PHE A 1079 62.64 11.20 38.03
N THR A 1080 63.93 11.41 38.30
CA THR A 1080 65.00 10.42 38.04
C THR A 1080 64.82 9.17 38.90
N GLN A 1081 64.50 9.34 40.20
CA GLN A 1081 64.26 8.21 41.11
C GLN A 1081 63.03 7.37 40.70
N LEU A 1082 61.97 8.01 40.21
CA LEU A 1082 60.79 7.31 39.71
C LEU A 1082 61.07 6.60 38.37
N LEU A 1083 61.86 7.19 37.48
CA LEU A 1083 62.25 6.52 36.24
C LEU A 1083 63.07 5.25 36.51
N GLU A 1084 63.96 5.28 37.50
CA GLU A 1084 64.71 4.09 37.95
C GLU A 1084 63.78 2.99 38.52
N GLN A 1085 62.70 3.38 39.23
CA GLN A 1085 61.68 2.43 39.70
C GLN A 1085 60.78 1.89 38.57
N LEU A 1086 60.55 2.67 37.51
CA LEU A 1086 59.74 2.27 36.37
C LEU A 1086 60.52 1.39 35.39
N GLU A 1087 61.85 1.49 35.34
CA GLU A 1087 62.69 0.66 34.47
C GLU A 1087 62.91 -0.76 35.02
N GLY A 1088 63.04 -0.91 36.35
CA GLY A 1088 63.02 -2.21 37.05
C GLY A 1088 61.68 -2.91 36.95
#